data_AF-A0A7C2LIQ6-F1
#
_entry.id   AF-A0A7C2LIQ6-F1
#
_cell.length_a   1.000
_cell.length_b   1.000
_cell.length_c   1.000
_cell.angle_alpha   90.00
_cell.angle_beta   90.00
_cell.angle_gamma   90.00
#
_symmetry.space_group_name_H-M   'P 1'
#
loop_
_entity.id
_entity.type
_entity.pdbx_description
1 polymer ?
#
loop_
_entity_poly.entity_id
_entity_poly.type
_entity_poly.pdbx_seq_one_letter_code
_entity_poly.pdbx_strand_id
1 'polypeptide(L)'
;MKKRVGRSLYIVLIVACVILLRPAVTIAAQDIGDSVYKQRFMEIWNEIHDPANGYLSTEGIPYHCVEKLIFEAVDYGHMSTSEAVSELLWLDTIYAKYTGDWSYFQHDWDVIEQYFIPSPSEQVNFGSYNPNAPASLCPEYDDPGMYPAPVLASEPVGVDPIRADLTSKYGTYPYLTHWFLDVDDWLGFGNGGVTKVKLFERGPNESTWETIPHPAWDNGSGSSFLADIFVQTTSPQWRYTVAPDAELRMAQVMYLAEKWAAEQGVDISTYIGKMTKMGDWLRYVMFDKYFRAIGQDEVPGTGYDSAHYLVGWYTSWGAGINESWAWQIGCHTSHIGYNNPMAAYWLDQHGIPDWGTSLARQLELAGWIQAQNGAFAGGVSNRIGGETAYDATEPGHFHGMHLVINPVYKDPGSNTWLGFQTWFAERLAQYYYETGDPEAEVILQKWMNWIKPLIQLSPDGDVQIPVGIEWTVDGQEIPHTGADPRDYPNVSDPSTQVVAITPASGYGRDIGIIGSLAKCLIWWNQATARYGTEDTEALTLADEMLSRMWTLYRDGKGVAPSESRADYERFWSQSPHIPAGITKTLPWGDTINSDSVFYQTRPDYGETAPPVGPYDENNPAPTYTYHRTWQQIEFATANAYYDLFVLSEPTPTPTPTVTPTPTPTPTATPTPTPTPTPTPTPTPTPTPSGDYSLISLPFVQNGSGTYKWYFSGTPAYINSWGLDGLTINGVNITNQYVAGQNLPPRIDGFYYVDYSGRYGWSHVEMAAPLPPTPTPPPPPSPTPTPSPTPTPTPTPTPTPTPTPTPTPTPTPTPTPTPTPTPTPTPTPTGLPCANPTAISIPFTRDGSGDFCWSFSGTPAYINSWNLQELTINGVDYTNKWVSGGGLPPTINGLYYVHYIGNYPWSHVEIR
;
A
#
# COMPACT_ATOMS: atom_id res chain seq x y z
N MET A 1 6.54 40.27 -58.81
CA MET A 1 7.07 41.35 -59.68
C MET A 1 8.55 41.55 -59.37
N LYS A 2 9.42 41.48 -60.40
CA LYS A 2 10.78 42.07 -60.53
C LYS A 2 11.83 41.77 -59.41
N LYS A 3 12.87 40.97 -59.73
CA LYS A 3 14.29 41.40 -59.98
C LYS A 3 14.93 42.09 -58.77
N ARG A 4 16.16 41.81 -58.30
CA ARG A 4 17.37 41.19 -58.85
C ARG A 4 18.44 41.24 -57.71
N VAL A 5 19.35 40.25 -57.66
CA VAL A 5 20.83 40.38 -57.54
C VAL A 5 21.37 41.13 -56.30
N GLY A 6 22.29 40.60 -55.49
CA GLY A 6 23.08 39.37 -55.54
C GLY A 6 24.36 39.51 -54.68
N ARG A 7 25.15 38.42 -54.66
CA ARG A 7 26.60 38.29 -54.31
C ARG A 7 27.02 38.85 -52.94
N SER A 8 27.62 38.07 -52.05
CA SER A 8 28.91 37.39 -52.25
C SER A 8 29.04 36.31 -51.16
N LEU A 9 29.14 35.01 -51.48
CA LEU A 9 30.38 34.29 -51.80
C LEU A 9 31.55 34.68 -50.90
N TYR A 10 31.90 33.86 -49.89
CA TYR A 10 33.27 33.43 -49.61
C TYR A 10 33.26 32.19 -48.67
N ILE A 11 33.76 31.08 -49.25
CA ILE A 11 34.44 29.92 -48.62
C ILE A 11 33.58 28.78 -48.04
N VAL A 12 33.49 27.77 -48.90
CA VAL A 12 33.39 26.31 -48.67
C VAL A 12 34.66 25.78 -47.97
N LEU A 13 34.53 24.63 -47.27
CA LEU A 13 35.48 23.88 -46.43
C LEU A 13 35.39 24.31 -44.95
N ILE A 14 34.72 23.59 -44.04
CA ILE A 14 34.83 22.17 -43.70
C ILE A 14 33.47 21.69 -43.16
N VAL A 15 32.84 20.71 -43.80
CA VAL A 15 31.75 19.90 -43.22
C VAL A 15 32.19 18.44 -43.34
N ALA A 16 32.96 18.02 -42.35
CA ALA A 16 33.19 16.63 -41.98
C ALA A 16 33.84 16.63 -40.58
N CYS A 17 33.25 15.89 -39.65
CA CYS A 17 33.69 15.68 -38.26
C CYS A 17 33.55 16.87 -37.29
N VAL A 18 32.40 17.00 -36.63
CA VAL A 18 32.27 16.96 -35.15
C VAL A 18 30.83 16.51 -34.82
N ILE A 19 30.62 15.20 -34.80
CA ILE A 19 29.79 14.57 -33.76
C ILE A 19 30.79 14.27 -32.63
N LEU A 20 30.35 14.40 -31.37
CA LEU A 20 31.07 14.20 -30.11
C LEU A 20 31.69 15.47 -29.50
N LEU A 21 31.08 15.93 -28.40
CA LEU A 21 31.68 16.26 -27.10
C LEU A 21 30.71 17.17 -26.30
N ARG A 22 29.86 16.58 -25.45
CA ARG A 22 29.37 17.27 -24.25
C ARG A 22 30.42 17.02 -23.15
N PRO A 23 30.79 18.01 -22.32
CA PRO A 23 31.84 17.82 -21.34
C PRO A 23 31.35 16.83 -20.27
N ALA A 24 32.02 15.69 -20.19
CA ALA A 24 31.92 14.79 -19.06
C ALA A 24 32.45 15.53 -17.82
N VAL A 25 31.60 15.69 -16.80
CA VAL A 25 32.09 15.91 -15.44
C VAL A 25 32.57 14.56 -14.95
N THR A 26 33.87 14.29 -15.11
CA THR A 26 34.51 13.15 -14.45
C THR A 26 34.66 13.46 -12.96
N ILE A 27 33.73 12.95 -12.16
CA ILE A 27 34.05 12.55 -10.78
C ILE A 27 34.62 11.15 -10.91
N ALA A 28 35.89 10.98 -10.54
CA ALA A 28 36.51 9.67 -10.45
C ALA A 28 35.93 8.92 -9.23
N ALA A 29 34.88 8.14 -9.44
CA ALA A 29 34.55 7.03 -8.57
C ALA A 29 35.43 5.83 -8.96
N GLN A 30 36.01 5.15 -7.97
CA GLN A 30 36.73 3.91 -8.17
C GLN A 30 35.82 2.89 -8.87
N ASP A 31 36.29 2.38 -10.00
CA ASP A 31 35.67 1.31 -10.78
C ASP A 31 35.78 -0.01 -10.00
N ILE A 32 34.85 -0.21 -9.06
CA ILE A 32 34.45 -1.52 -8.56
C ILE A 32 33.22 -1.85 -9.42
N GLY A 33 33.30 -2.86 -10.29
CA GLY A 33 32.20 -3.16 -11.22
C GLY A 33 30.85 -3.26 -10.53
N ASP A 34 29.80 -2.72 -11.15
CA ASP A 34 28.44 -2.67 -10.59
C ASP A 34 27.96 -4.04 -10.10
N SER A 35 27.30 -4.09 -8.94
CA SER A 35 26.70 -5.33 -8.43
C SER A 35 25.62 -5.85 -9.37
N VAL A 36 25.34 -7.16 -9.31
CA VAL A 36 24.25 -7.76 -10.11
C VAL A 36 22.89 -7.11 -9.79
N TYR A 37 22.67 -6.71 -8.54
CA TYR A 37 21.43 -6.09 -8.08
C TYR A 37 21.24 -4.68 -8.64
N LYS A 38 22.30 -3.87 -8.65
CA LYS A 38 22.29 -2.57 -9.32
C LYS A 38 22.03 -2.72 -10.81
N GLN A 39 22.66 -3.71 -11.47
CA GLN A 39 22.42 -4.00 -12.88
C GLN A 39 20.95 -4.36 -13.15
N ARG A 40 20.35 -5.23 -12.32
CA ARG A 40 18.92 -5.59 -12.39
C ARG A 40 18.00 -4.37 -12.26
N PHE A 41 18.26 -3.51 -11.28
CA PHE A 41 17.51 -2.27 -11.11
C PHE A 41 17.59 -1.40 -12.37
N MET A 42 18.81 -1.13 -12.86
CA MET A 42 19.00 -0.28 -14.05
C MET A 42 18.37 -0.89 -15.31
N GLU A 43 18.35 -2.21 -15.43
CA GLU A 43 17.72 -2.90 -16.55
C GLU A 43 16.20 -2.72 -16.54
N ILE A 44 15.53 -2.99 -15.41
CA ILE A 44 14.08 -2.78 -15.29
C ILE A 44 13.73 -1.29 -15.43
N TRP A 45 14.54 -0.39 -14.85
CA TRP A 45 14.34 1.05 -14.99
C TRP A 45 14.32 1.48 -16.47
N ASN A 46 15.29 0.99 -17.25
CA ASN A 46 15.37 1.28 -18.68
C ASN A 46 14.18 0.70 -19.44
N GLU A 47 13.68 -0.46 -19.04
CA GLU A 47 12.52 -1.09 -19.69
C GLU A 47 11.21 -0.38 -19.42
N ILE A 48 11.01 0.11 -18.19
CA ILE A 48 9.84 0.94 -17.84
C ILE A 48 9.87 2.24 -18.65
N HIS A 49 11.04 2.84 -18.81
CA HIS A 49 11.23 4.09 -19.55
C HIS A 49 11.37 3.92 -21.07
N ASP A 50 11.43 2.69 -21.59
CA ASP A 50 11.44 2.44 -23.03
C ASP A 50 10.01 2.54 -23.57
N PRO A 51 9.70 3.54 -24.43
CA PRO A 51 8.36 3.67 -25.02
C PRO A 51 7.94 2.44 -25.84
N ALA A 52 8.88 1.59 -26.29
CA ALA A 52 8.58 0.36 -26.99
C ALA A 52 7.92 -0.71 -26.09
N ASN A 53 8.14 -0.65 -24.77
CA ASN A 53 7.58 -1.59 -23.81
C ASN A 53 6.20 -1.16 -23.29
N GLY A 54 5.83 0.12 -23.42
CA GLY A 54 4.46 0.58 -23.22
C GLY A 54 4.00 0.68 -21.77
N TYR A 55 4.91 0.85 -20.80
CA TYR A 55 4.55 1.10 -19.39
C TYR A 55 4.00 2.51 -19.17
N LEU A 56 4.56 3.50 -19.88
CA LEU A 56 4.20 4.90 -19.75
C LEU A 56 3.45 5.39 -21.00
N SER A 57 2.41 6.18 -20.79
CA SER A 57 1.72 6.92 -21.84
C SER A 57 2.61 8.01 -22.46
N THR A 58 2.13 8.64 -23.54
CA THR A 58 2.82 9.78 -24.17
C THR A 58 2.98 11.00 -23.24
N GLU A 59 2.13 11.09 -22.23
CA GLU A 59 2.09 12.12 -21.20
C GLU A 59 3.05 11.83 -20.03
N GLY A 60 3.67 10.65 -20.01
CA GLY A 60 4.51 10.17 -18.89
C GLY A 60 3.71 9.55 -17.75
N ILE A 61 2.40 9.34 -17.91
CA ILE A 61 1.56 8.68 -16.89
C ILE A 61 1.81 7.16 -16.95
N PRO A 62 2.12 6.50 -15.83
CA PRO A 62 2.25 5.05 -15.79
C PRO A 62 0.89 4.38 -15.94
N TYR A 63 0.75 3.49 -16.91
CA TYR A 63 -0.41 2.59 -16.95
C TYR A 63 -0.37 1.63 -15.75
N HIS A 64 -1.50 1.04 -15.37
CA HIS A 64 -1.55 -0.03 -14.37
C HIS A 64 -0.77 -1.25 -14.85
N CYS A 65 -0.91 -1.58 -16.13
CA CYS A 65 -0.28 -2.73 -16.78
C CYS A 65 -0.02 -2.44 -18.27
N VAL A 66 1.04 -3.03 -18.82
CA VAL A 66 1.32 -2.98 -20.28
C VAL A 66 0.21 -3.69 -21.07
N GLU A 67 -0.28 -4.82 -20.56
CA GLU A 67 -1.40 -5.54 -21.15
C GLU A 67 -2.73 -4.88 -20.78
N LYS A 68 -3.67 -4.83 -21.73
CA LYS A 68 -4.93 -4.10 -21.57
C LYS A 68 -6.03 -4.91 -20.89
N LEU A 69 -6.11 -6.20 -21.21
CA LEU A 69 -7.13 -7.08 -20.67
C LEU A 69 -6.70 -7.57 -19.28
N ILE A 70 -7.09 -6.82 -18.25
CA ILE A 70 -6.81 -7.15 -16.85
C ILE A 70 -7.91 -6.59 -15.94
N PHE A 71 -8.33 -7.38 -14.96
CA PHE A 71 -9.42 -7.08 -14.03
C PHE A 71 -8.96 -7.33 -12.59
N GLU A 72 -8.78 -6.27 -11.81
CA GLU A 72 -8.24 -6.27 -10.43
C GLU A 72 -8.84 -5.12 -9.63
N ALA A 73 -8.08 -4.16 -9.12
CA ALA A 73 -8.61 -2.87 -8.66
C ALA A 73 -9.01 -1.96 -9.83
N VAL A 74 -8.44 -2.20 -11.01
CA VAL A 74 -8.80 -1.57 -12.28
C VAL A 74 -9.54 -2.59 -13.15
N ASP A 75 -10.36 -2.14 -14.09
CA ASP A 75 -11.04 -2.99 -15.05
C ASP A 75 -10.51 -2.88 -16.48
N TYR A 76 -9.41 -2.15 -16.68
CA TYR A 76 -8.67 -2.01 -17.93
C TYR A 76 -7.21 -1.63 -17.63
N GLY A 77 -6.23 -2.28 -18.27
CA GLY A 77 -4.81 -2.17 -17.90
C GLY A 77 -4.16 -0.83 -18.20
N HIS A 78 -4.67 -0.11 -19.21
CA HIS A 78 -4.24 1.25 -19.54
C HIS A 78 -5.01 2.34 -18.76
N MET A 79 -5.74 1.95 -17.72
CA MET A 79 -6.08 2.89 -16.65
C MET A 79 -4.83 3.19 -15.82
N SER A 80 -4.85 4.25 -15.02
CA SER A 80 -3.82 4.53 -14.03
C SER A 80 -4.42 4.80 -12.67
N THR A 81 -3.66 4.48 -11.63
CA THR A 81 -3.99 4.76 -10.24
C THR A 81 -2.99 5.74 -9.62
N SER A 82 -3.40 6.43 -8.54
CA SER A 82 -2.46 7.21 -7.72
C SER A 82 -1.34 6.31 -7.14
N GLU A 83 -1.66 5.03 -6.90
CA GLU A 83 -0.68 3.98 -6.57
C GLU A 83 0.43 3.91 -7.62
N ALA A 84 0.08 3.73 -8.90
CA ALA A 84 1.06 3.57 -9.98
C ALA A 84 2.03 4.75 -10.10
N VAL A 85 1.54 6.00 -9.97
CA VAL A 85 2.42 7.18 -10.02
C VAL A 85 3.24 7.37 -8.74
N SER A 86 2.73 6.94 -7.58
CA SER A 86 3.53 6.93 -6.35
C SER A 86 4.68 5.92 -6.40
N GLU A 87 4.50 4.79 -7.10
CA GLU A 87 5.56 3.82 -7.38
C GLU A 87 6.57 4.37 -8.39
N LEU A 88 6.13 5.04 -9.47
CA LEU A 88 7.05 5.67 -10.43
C LEU A 88 7.97 6.69 -9.74
N LEU A 89 7.41 7.53 -8.87
CA LEU A 89 8.19 8.44 -8.03
C LEU A 89 9.23 7.71 -7.16
N TRP A 90 8.89 6.53 -6.65
CA TRP A 90 9.82 5.69 -5.88
C TRP A 90 10.97 5.18 -6.76
N LEU A 91 10.64 4.62 -7.92
CA LEU A 91 11.60 4.11 -8.89
C LEU A 91 12.62 5.21 -9.27
N ASP A 92 12.14 6.38 -9.62
CA ASP A 92 12.98 7.46 -10.15
C ASP A 92 13.74 8.22 -9.07
N THR A 93 13.28 8.17 -7.82
CA THR A 93 14.08 8.59 -6.67
C THR A 93 15.32 7.71 -6.49
N ILE A 94 15.19 6.39 -6.66
CA ILE A 94 16.32 5.46 -6.59
C ILE A 94 17.26 5.66 -7.79
N TYR A 95 16.70 5.87 -9.00
CA TYR A 95 17.51 6.20 -10.17
C TYR A 95 18.33 7.48 -9.94
N ALA A 96 17.73 8.51 -9.36
CA ALA A 96 18.42 9.73 -8.99
C ALA A 96 19.54 9.47 -7.96
N LYS A 97 19.32 8.58 -6.99
CA LYS A 97 20.39 8.14 -6.08
C LYS A 97 21.56 7.49 -6.81
N TYR A 98 21.32 6.64 -7.80
CA TYR A 98 22.39 5.98 -8.54
C TYR A 98 23.13 6.89 -9.53
N THR A 99 22.43 7.83 -10.15
CA THR A 99 22.95 8.58 -11.31
C THR A 99 23.26 10.04 -11.01
N GLY A 100 22.65 10.61 -9.96
CA GLY A 100 22.62 12.04 -9.69
C GLY A 100 21.67 12.82 -10.60
N ASP A 101 20.92 12.14 -11.48
CA ASP A 101 19.93 12.77 -12.36
C ASP A 101 18.55 12.78 -11.70
N TRP A 102 18.18 13.94 -11.16
CA TRP A 102 16.89 14.17 -10.51
C TRP A 102 15.79 14.60 -11.48
N SER A 103 16.06 14.69 -12.80
CA SER A 103 15.06 15.21 -13.74
C SER A 103 13.81 14.33 -13.86
N TYR A 104 13.95 13.01 -13.68
CA TYR A 104 12.84 12.05 -13.67
C TYR A 104 11.95 12.23 -12.43
N PHE A 105 12.54 12.26 -11.23
CA PHE A 105 11.82 12.61 -9.99
C PHE A 105 11.03 13.93 -10.11
N GLN A 106 11.62 14.93 -10.77
CA GLN A 106 10.94 16.22 -11.00
C GLN A 106 9.78 16.07 -11.98
N HIS A 107 9.96 15.29 -13.04
CA HIS A 107 8.94 14.99 -14.03
C HIS A 107 7.75 14.23 -13.42
N ASP A 108 8.00 13.26 -12.53
CA ASP A 108 6.93 12.53 -11.83
C ASP A 108 6.04 13.46 -11.02
N TRP A 109 6.64 14.42 -10.31
CA TRP A 109 5.87 15.45 -9.60
C TRP A 109 5.05 16.34 -10.54
N ASP A 110 5.57 16.65 -11.74
CA ASP A 110 4.81 17.37 -12.75
C ASP A 110 3.62 16.53 -13.25
N VAL A 111 3.81 15.22 -13.45
CA VAL A 111 2.73 14.28 -13.82
C VAL A 111 1.66 14.19 -12.71
N ILE A 112 2.09 14.05 -11.44
CA ILE A 112 1.20 14.03 -10.27
C ILE A 112 0.33 15.30 -10.22
N GLU A 113 0.96 16.48 -10.29
CA GLU A 113 0.24 17.76 -10.21
C GLU A 113 -0.67 18.00 -11.41
N GLN A 114 -0.26 17.59 -12.61
CA GLN A 114 -0.98 17.88 -13.83
C GLN A 114 -2.20 16.96 -14.00
N TYR A 115 -2.08 15.67 -13.72
CA TYR A 115 -3.09 14.68 -14.10
C TYR A 115 -3.86 14.11 -12.91
N PHE A 116 -3.20 13.89 -11.77
CA PHE A 116 -3.83 13.25 -10.61
C PHE A 116 -4.48 14.26 -9.68
N ILE A 117 -3.81 15.37 -9.37
CA ILE A 117 -4.38 16.43 -8.52
C ILE A 117 -5.39 17.24 -9.35
N PRO A 118 -6.67 17.32 -8.96
CA PRO A 118 -7.64 18.15 -9.68
C PRO A 118 -7.23 19.63 -9.61
N SER A 119 -7.17 20.30 -10.76
CA SER A 119 -6.86 21.73 -10.84
C SER A 119 -7.97 22.61 -10.24
N PRO A 120 -7.73 23.90 -9.96
CA PRO A 120 -8.79 24.83 -9.55
C PRO A 120 -10.00 24.87 -10.49
N SER A 121 -9.81 24.70 -11.80
CA SER A 121 -10.88 24.61 -12.79
C SER A 121 -11.66 23.30 -12.75
N GLU A 122 -11.08 22.25 -12.18
CA GLU A 122 -11.71 20.95 -11.95
C GLU A 122 -12.35 20.87 -10.55
N GLN A 123 -12.22 21.91 -9.72
CA GLN A 123 -12.75 21.99 -8.36
C GLN A 123 -13.63 23.23 -8.14
N VAL A 124 -14.30 23.71 -9.19
CA VAL A 124 -15.13 24.93 -9.13
C VAL A 124 -16.21 24.85 -8.05
N ASN A 125 -16.53 25.99 -7.45
CA ASN A 125 -17.53 26.15 -6.38
C ASN A 125 -17.19 25.45 -5.06
N PHE A 126 -16.02 24.82 -4.89
CA PHE A 126 -15.62 24.27 -3.60
C PHE A 126 -15.52 25.33 -2.47
N GLY A 127 -15.44 26.61 -2.83
CA GLY A 127 -15.55 27.73 -1.88
C GLY A 127 -16.90 27.81 -1.14
N SER A 128 -17.94 27.10 -1.60
CA SER A 128 -19.22 26.97 -0.92
C SER A 128 -19.24 25.91 0.20
N TYR A 129 -18.13 25.21 0.43
CA TYR A 129 -18.03 24.19 1.49
C TYR A 129 -18.26 24.79 2.89
N ASN A 130 -19.12 24.14 3.67
CA ASN A 130 -19.46 24.54 5.03
C ASN A 130 -18.95 23.50 6.04
N PRO A 131 -17.91 23.81 6.85
CA PRO A 131 -17.36 22.86 7.80
C PRO A 131 -18.33 22.49 8.95
N ASN A 132 -19.39 23.28 9.19
CA ASN A 132 -20.43 22.93 10.17
C ASN A 132 -21.53 22.01 9.60
N ALA A 133 -21.48 21.71 8.30
CA ALA A 133 -22.37 20.79 7.61
C ALA A 133 -21.59 20.15 6.45
N PRO A 134 -20.56 19.34 6.75
CA PRO A 134 -19.53 18.94 5.80
C PRO A 134 -20.06 18.05 4.66
N ALA A 135 -21.10 17.24 4.90
CA ALA A 135 -21.77 16.45 3.88
C ALA A 135 -23.20 16.10 4.33
N SER A 136 -24.05 15.67 3.39
CA SER A 136 -25.31 14.98 3.73
C SER A 136 -25.06 13.47 3.83
N LEU A 137 -25.68 12.81 4.80
CA LEU A 137 -25.53 11.37 4.98
C LEU A 137 -26.13 10.61 3.79
N CYS A 138 -25.36 9.68 3.25
CA CYS A 138 -25.80 8.69 2.28
C CYS A 138 -25.48 7.28 2.85
N PRO A 139 -26.49 6.41 3.05
CA PRO A 139 -26.26 5.07 3.58
C PRO A 139 -25.42 4.20 2.64
N GLU A 140 -24.61 3.33 3.23
CA GLU A 140 -23.96 2.23 2.51
C GLU A 140 -24.78 0.96 2.72
N TYR A 141 -24.93 0.17 1.66
CA TYR A 141 -25.60 -1.12 1.70
C TYR A 141 -24.63 -2.22 1.28
N ASP A 142 -24.77 -3.41 1.87
CA ASP A 142 -23.93 -4.55 1.52
C ASP A 142 -24.23 -5.05 0.10
N ASP A 143 -25.48 -5.00 -0.37
CA ASP A 143 -25.90 -5.45 -1.70
C ASP A 143 -25.93 -4.28 -2.70
N PRO A 144 -25.16 -4.33 -3.82
CA PRO A 144 -25.25 -3.36 -4.92
C PRO A 144 -26.68 -3.20 -5.46
N GLY A 145 -27.50 -4.25 -5.29
CA GLY A 145 -28.95 -4.32 -5.50
C GLY A 145 -29.76 -3.15 -4.93
N MET A 146 -29.31 -2.61 -3.80
CA MET A 146 -30.01 -1.63 -2.97
C MET A 146 -29.75 -0.17 -3.37
N TYR A 147 -28.84 0.05 -4.33
CA TYR A 147 -28.54 1.37 -4.87
C TYR A 147 -29.50 1.72 -6.04
N PRO A 148 -29.80 3.00 -6.31
CA PRO A 148 -29.13 4.21 -5.79
C PRO A 148 -29.54 4.57 -4.36
N ALA A 149 -28.54 4.89 -3.54
CA ALA A 149 -28.74 5.24 -2.13
C ALA A 149 -29.37 6.64 -1.98
N PRO A 150 -30.32 6.84 -1.04
CA PRO A 150 -30.95 8.13 -0.81
C PRO A 150 -29.99 9.11 -0.14
N VAL A 151 -30.14 10.41 -0.44
CA VAL A 151 -29.46 11.49 0.29
C VAL A 151 -30.34 11.91 1.48
N LEU A 152 -29.87 11.66 2.69
CA LEU A 152 -30.59 11.94 3.94
C LEU A 152 -30.19 13.29 4.53
N ALA A 153 -30.59 14.38 3.87
CA ALA A 153 -30.17 15.75 4.22
C ALA A 153 -30.62 16.25 5.61
N SER A 154 -31.59 15.57 6.24
CA SER A 154 -32.04 15.90 7.61
C SER A 154 -31.25 15.20 8.70
N GLU A 155 -30.46 14.18 8.35
CA GLU A 155 -29.67 13.46 9.34
C GLU A 155 -28.50 14.33 9.81
N PRO A 156 -28.29 14.44 11.13
CA PRO A 156 -27.23 15.29 11.65
C PRO A 156 -25.87 14.68 11.34
N VAL A 157 -24.90 15.53 10.99
CA VAL A 157 -23.50 15.18 10.76
C VAL A 157 -22.62 16.01 11.67
N GLY A 158 -21.39 15.57 11.90
CA GLY A 158 -20.46 16.32 12.76
C GLY A 158 -19.88 17.56 12.09
N VAL A 159 -18.90 18.14 12.78
CA VAL A 159 -18.18 19.35 12.34
C VAL A 159 -16.77 18.98 11.89
N ASP A 160 -16.36 19.52 10.75
CA ASP A 160 -14.98 19.47 10.26
C ASP A 160 -14.10 20.46 11.05
N PRO A 161 -13.13 19.98 11.84
CA PRO A 161 -12.33 20.85 12.70
C PRO A 161 -11.08 21.42 12.02
N ILE A 162 -10.68 20.92 10.84
CA ILE A 162 -9.38 21.25 10.22
C ILE A 162 -9.51 22.20 9.02
N ARG A 163 -10.72 22.36 8.45
CA ARG A 163 -10.93 23.23 7.28
C ARG A 163 -10.41 24.66 7.43
N ALA A 164 -10.66 25.27 8.59
CA ALA A 164 -10.33 26.67 8.83
C ALA A 164 -8.80 26.91 8.78
N ASP A 165 -8.04 25.98 9.35
CA ASP A 165 -6.58 25.97 9.35
C ASP A 165 -6.04 25.79 7.91
N LEU A 166 -6.52 24.76 7.21
CA LEU A 166 -6.11 24.47 5.83
C LEU A 166 -6.44 25.63 4.87
N THR A 167 -7.61 26.23 5.01
CA THR A 167 -8.01 27.38 4.17
C THR A 167 -7.15 28.61 4.44
N SER A 168 -6.81 28.85 5.70
CA SER A 168 -5.91 29.95 6.08
C SER A 168 -4.50 29.76 5.53
N LYS A 169 -4.01 28.52 5.46
CA LYS A 169 -2.64 28.20 5.02
C LYS A 169 -2.50 28.08 3.50
N TYR A 170 -3.46 27.45 2.83
CA TYR A 170 -3.33 27.05 1.42
C TYR A 170 -4.43 27.56 0.49
N GLY A 171 -5.47 28.20 1.04
CA GLY A 171 -6.64 28.63 0.28
C GLY A 171 -7.66 27.51 0.08
N THR A 172 -8.49 27.63 -0.95
CA THR A 172 -9.76 26.91 -1.04
C THR A 172 -9.64 25.43 -1.38
N TYR A 173 -8.71 25.06 -2.27
CA TYR A 173 -8.75 23.76 -2.96
C TYR A 173 -7.87 22.72 -2.28
N PRO A 174 -8.41 21.53 -1.97
CA PRO A 174 -7.62 20.36 -1.59
C PRO A 174 -6.49 20.10 -2.59
N TYR A 175 -5.32 19.77 -2.05
CA TYR A 175 -4.14 19.38 -2.80
C TYR A 175 -3.87 17.89 -2.56
N LEU A 176 -4.74 17.07 -3.13
CA LEU A 176 -4.78 15.61 -2.99
C LEU A 176 -5.00 14.98 -4.36
N THR A 177 -4.50 13.77 -4.56
CA THR A 177 -4.70 13.07 -5.83
C THR A 177 -6.13 12.55 -5.92
N HIS A 178 -6.65 12.50 -7.15
CA HIS A 178 -7.72 11.56 -7.44
C HIS A 178 -7.11 10.19 -7.74
N TRP A 179 -7.71 9.14 -7.18
CA TRP A 179 -7.13 7.80 -7.22
C TRP A 179 -7.11 7.13 -8.60
N PHE A 180 -7.96 7.53 -9.56
CA PHE A 180 -8.18 6.75 -10.79
C PHE A 180 -8.34 7.60 -12.05
N LEU A 181 -7.60 7.23 -13.10
CA LEU A 181 -7.56 7.91 -14.39
C LEU A 181 -7.83 6.94 -15.53
N ASP A 182 -8.66 7.39 -16.47
CA ASP A 182 -8.69 6.88 -17.84
C ASP A 182 -7.67 7.66 -18.66
N VAL A 183 -6.52 7.03 -18.91
CA VAL A 183 -5.34 7.69 -19.48
C VAL A 183 -5.54 7.98 -20.97
N ASP A 184 -6.07 6.99 -21.71
CA ASP A 184 -6.20 7.04 -23.17
C ASP A 184 -7.61 7.47 -23.64
N ASP A 185 -8.47 7.91 -22.71
CA ASP A 185 -9.90 8.14 -22.93
C ASP A 185 -10.63 6.93 -23.54
N TRP A 186 -10.31 5.74 -23.04
CA TRP A 186 -10.90 4.49 -23.49
C TRP A 186 -12.42 4.45 -23.24
N LEU A 187 -12.89 4.99 -22.12
CA LEU A 187 -14.31 5.09 -21.78
C LEU A 187 -15.01 6.22 -22.55
N GLY A 188 -14.29 7.14 -23.18
CA GLY A 188 -14.84 8.21 -24.02
C GLY A 188 -15.47 9.38 -23.23
N PHE A 189 -15.16 9.53 -21.94
CA PHE A 189 -15.64 10.66 -21.12
C PHE A 189 -14.82 11.94 -21.30
N GLY A 190 -13.59 11.82 -21.81
CA GLY A 190 -12.55 12.84 -21.87
C GLY A 190 -12.45 13.65 -23.14
N ASN A 191 -13.18 13.26 -24.18
CA ASN A 191 -13.10 13.89 -25.51
C ASN A 191 -11.66 13.85 -26.09
N GLY A 192 -11.01 12.69 -25.95
CA GLY A 192 -9.70 12.34 -26.48
C GLY A 192 -8.51 12.68 -25.58
N GLY A 193 -8.71 12.91 -24.28
CA GLY A 193 -7.63 13.21 -23.34
C GLY A 193 -7.81 12.54 -21.98
N VAL A 194 -6.72 12.51 -21.20
CA VAL A 194 -6.65 11.95 -19.84
C VAL A 194 -7.80 12.47 -18.98
N THR A 195 -8.55 11.56 -18.36
CA THR A 195 -9.77 11.90 -17.64
C THR A 195 -9.88 11.21 -16.29
N LYS A 196 -10.29 11.98 -15.27
CA LYS A 196 -10.61 11.47 -13.94
C LYS A 196 -11.95 10.73 -13.98
N VAL A 197 -11.93 9.44 -13.64
CA VAL A 197 -13.11 8.55 -13.67
C VAL A 197 -13.22 7.79 -12.36
N LYS A 198 -14.40 7.23 -12.08
CA LYS A 198 -14.66 6.42 -10.89
C LYS A 198 -15.17 5.05 -11.28
N LEU A 199 -14.94 4.10 -10.38
CA LEU A 199 -15.30 2.70 -10.56
C LEU A 199 -16.23 2.22 -9.44
N PHE A 200 -15.71 2.02 -8.22
CA PHE A 200 -16.46 1.56 -7.06
C PHE A 200 -17.29 2.68 -6.40
N GLU A 201 -18.56 2.40 -6.08
CA GLU A 201 -19.45 3.33 -5.37
C GLU A 201 -20.58 2.62 -4.56
N ARG A 202 -20.78 1.29 -4.71
CA ARG A 202 -21.97 0.56 -4.23
C ARG A 202 -21.70 -0.51 -3.16
N GLY A 203 -20.84 -0.17 -2.20
CA GLY A 203 -20.69 -0.92 -0.96
C GLY A 203 -19.82 -2.19 -1.08
N PRO A 204 -19.72 -2.97 0.01
CA PRO A 204 -18.67 -3.97 0.18
C PRO A 204 -18.75 -5.19 -0.74
N ASN A 205 -19.91 -5.52 -1.32
CA ASN A 205 -20.03 -6.62 -2.28
C ASN A 205 -20.07 -6.15 -3.74
N GLU A 206 -19.73 -4.89 -4.04
CA GLU A 206 -19.45 -4.49 -5.43
C GLU A 206 -18.01 -4.84 -5.77
N SER A 207 -17.79 -6.02 -6.35
CA SER A 207 -16.48 -6.34 -6.93
C SER A 207 -16.22 -5.52 -8.21
N THR A 208 -15.00 -5.55 -8.70
CA THR A 208 -14.60 -4.89 -9.95
C THR A 208 -15.45 -5.31 -11.14
N TRP A 209 -15.87 -6.57 -11.15
CA TRP A 209 -16.73 -7.16 -12.16
C TRP A 209 -18.16 -6.63 -12.14
N GLU A 210 -18.53 -5.91 -11.08
CA GLU A 210 -19.89 -5.46 -10.85
C GLU A 210 -20.04 -3.95 -11.05
N THR A 211 -18.96 -3.24 -11.33
CA THR A 211 -18.95 -1.77 -11.40
C THR A 211 -19.50 -1.22 -12.71
N ILE A 212 -19.96 0.03 -12.69
CA ILE A 212 -20.26 0.82 -13.90
C ILE A 212 -19.34 2.05 -13.89
N PRO A 213 -18.29 2.11 -14.75
CA PRO A 213 -17.38 3.24 -14.85
C PRO A 213 -18.13 4.51 -15.22
N HIS A 214 -17.78 5.60 -14.56
CA HIS A 214 -18.47 6.86 -14.70
C HIS A 214 -17.52 8.03 -14.47
N PRO A 215 -17.77 9.21 -15.07
CA PRO A 215 -16.85 10.33 -14.93
C PRO A 215 -16.88 10.90 -13.51
N ALA A 216 -15.72 11.33 -13.01
CA ALA A 216 -15.64 12.10 -11.77
C ALA A 216 -16.37 13.44 -11.90
N TRP A 217 -16.40 14.01 -13.11
CA TRP A 217 -17.15 15.20 -13.49
C TRP A 217 -18.46 14.82 -14.20
N ASP A 218 -19.58 14.85 -13.47
CA ASP A 218 -20.90 14.52 -13.98
C ASP A 218 -21.68 15.79 -14.36
N ASN A 219 -21.94 15.95 -15.66
CA ASN A 219 -22.66 17.11 -16.19
C ASN A 219 -24.19 17.06 -16.00
N GLY A 220 -24.74 15.99 -15.39
CA GLY A 220 -26.18 15.83 -15.12
C GLY A 220 -27.07 15.75 -16.37
N SER A 221 -26.50 15.44 -17.54
CA SER A 221 -27.28 15.22 -18.77
C SER A 221 -27.91 13.82 -18.80
N GLY A 222 -28.70 13.48 -19.82
CA GLY A 222 -29.38 12.17 -19.93
C GLY A 222 -28.45 10.94 -19.90
N SER A 223 -27.14 11.14 -20.04
CA SER A 223 -26.08 10.13 -19.91
C SER A 223 -25.48 10.03 -18.50
N SER A 224 -25.92 10.84 -17.52
CA SER A 224 -25.49 10.70 -16.13
C SER A 224 -25.96 9.35 -15.57
N PHE A 225 -25.05 8.62 -14.93
CA PHE A 225 -25.32 7.36 -14.23
C PHE A 225 -25.61 7.58 -12.74
N LEU A 226 -25.34 8.79 -12.23
CA LEU A 226 -25.31 9.08 -10.81
C LEU A 226 -26.65 8.88 -10.12
N ALA A 227 -27.67 9.59 -10.59
CA ALA A 227 -29.03 9.56 -10.02
C ALA A 227 -29.66 8.17 -10.05
N ASP A 228 -29.36 7.42 -11.12
CA ASP A 228 -30.07 6.19 -11.47
C ASP A 228 -29.41 4.93 -10.90
N ILE A 229 -28.10 4.95 -10.64
CA ILE A 229 -27.33 3.77 -10.24
C ILE A 229 -26.67 3.94 -8.87
N PHE A 230 -26.19 5.13 -8.50
CA PHE A 230 -25.33 5.30 -7.33
C PHE A 230 -25.99 6.08 -6.19
N VAL A 231 -26.35 7.33 -6.41
CA VAL A 231 -26.84 8.22 -5.35
C VAL A 231 -27.99 9.04 -5.90
N GLN A 232 -29.11 9.12 -5.17
CA GLN A 232 -30.31 9.83 -5.60
C GLN A 232 -30.14 11.36 -5.55
N THR A 233 -29.32 11.90 -6.46
CA THR A 233 -29.06 13.32 -6.67
C THR A 233 -29.19 13.66 -8.14
N THR A 234 -29.73 14.83 -8.46
CA THR A 234 -30.05 15.23 -9.85
C THR A 234 -29.26 16.44 -10.33
N SER A 235 -28.44 17.05 -9.47
CA SER A 235 -27.64 18.22 -9.85
C SER A 235 -26.32 17.81 -10.52
N PRO A 236 -25.93 18.47 -11.62
CA PRO A 236 -24.58 18.36 -12.18
C PRO A 236 -23.52 18.65 -11.12
N GLN A 237 -22.53 17.79 -10.98
CA GLN A 237 -21.54 17.85 -9.91
C GLN A 237 -20.23 17.17 -10.29
N TRP A 238 -19.17 17.48 -9.56
CA TRP A 238 -17.92 16.75 -9.62
C TRP A 238 -17.59 16.15 -8.25
N ARG A 239 -16.90 15.01 -8.24
CA ARG A 239 -16.42 14.35 -7.01
C ARG A 239 -15.11 13.61 -7.22
N TYR A 240 -14.16 13.82 -6.32
CA TYR A 240 -12.87 13.13 -6.32
C TYR A 240 -12.69 12.35 -5.02
N THR A 241 -11.98 11.24 -5.13
CA THR A 241 -11.70 10.32 -4.02
C THR A 241 -10.21 10.00 -4.03
N VAL A 242 -9.61 10.00 -2.85
CA VAL A 242 -8.21 9.68 -2.59
C VAL A 242 -8.06 8.19 -2.24
N ALA A 243 -6.96 7.56 -2.67
CA ALA A 243 -6.46 6.30 -2.11
C ALA A 243 -5.20 6.64 -1.30
N PRO A 244 -5.32 6.87 0.03
CA PRO A 244 -4.31 7.61 0.79
C PRO A 244 -3.02 6.85 1.06
N ASP A 245 -3.00 5.55 0.85
CA ASP A 245 -1.77 4.76 0.81
C ASP A 245 -0.82 5.24 -0.30
N ALA A 246 -1.32 5.74 -1.43
CA ALA A 246 -0.52 6.36 -2.49
C ALA A 246 0.20 7.63 -2.01
N GLU A 247 -0.53 8.60 -1.46
CA GLU A 247 0.07 9.83 -0.93
C GLU A 247 1.03 9.56 0.23
N LEU A 248 0.72 8.57 1.07
CA LEU A 248 1.61 8.15 2.14
C LEU A 248 2.86 7.46 1.59
N ARG A 249 2.76 6.68 0.52
CA ARG A 249 3.94 6.17 -0.19
C ARG A 249 4.79 7.32 -0.75
N MET A 250 4.18 8.37 -1.30
CA MET A 250 4.93 9.56 -1.73
C MET A 250 5.69 10.20 -0.56
N ALA A 251 5.08 10.34 0.62
CA ALA A 251 5.79 10.82 1.82
C ALA A 251 6.91 9.87 2.29
N GLN A 252 6.68 8.56 2.22
CA GLN A 252 7.70 7.54 2.51
C GLN A 252 8.89 7.65 1.55
N VAL A 253 8.64 7.88 0.25
CA VAL A 253 9.69 8.11 -0.75
C VAL A 253 10.45 9.41 -0.45
N MET A 254 9.75 10.47 -0.05
CA MET A 254 10.37 11.75 0.27
C MET A 254 11.40 11.67 1.40
N TYR A 255 11.23 10.74 2.35
CA TYR A 255 12.22 10.49 3.38
C TYR A 255 13.60 10.07 2.81
N LEU A 256 13.64 9.15 1.84
CA LEU A 256 14.89 8.76 1.18
C LEU A 256 15.35 9.82 0.18
N ALA A 257 14.42 10.44 -0.56
CA ALA A 257 14.73 11.51 -1.50
C ALA A 257 15.47 12.66 -0.81
N GLU A 258 14.99 13.10 0.36
CA GLU A 258 15.61 14.17 1.14
C GLU A 258 17.03 13.82 1.57
N LYS A 259 17.25 12.60 2.08
CA LYS A 259 18.59 12.11 2.48
C LYS A 259 19.54 12.05 1.28
N TRP A 260 19.11 11.44 0.19
CA TRP A 260 19.95 11.23 -0.98
C TRP A 260 20.23 12.51 -1.76
N ALA A 261 19.26 13.42 -1.86
CA ALA A 261 19.47 14.74 -2.44
C ALA A 261 20.48 15.55 -1.62
N ALA A 262 20.37 15.52 -0.29
CA ALA A 262 21.32 16.18 0.60
C ALA A 262 22.75 15.61 0.46
N GLU A 263 22.90 14.28 0.39
CA GLU A 263 24.18 13.62 0.12
C GLU A 263 24.82 14.07 -1.20
N GLN A 264 24.00 14.31 -2.22
CA GLN A 264 24.44 14.73 -3.56
C GLN A 264 24.49 16.27 -3.74
N GLY A 265 24.11 17.05 -2.72
CA GLY A 265 24.07 18.51 -2.80
C GLY A 265 22.98 19.07 -3.73
N VAL A 266 21.88 18.33 -3.92
CA VAL A 266 20.73 18.72 -4.75
C VAL A 266 19.63 19.32 -3.86
N ASP A 267 19.06 20.45 -4.28
CA ASP A 267 17.95 21.10 -3.56
C ASP A 267 16.60 20.61 -4.09
N ILE A 268 15.86 19.89 -3.25
CA ILE A 268 14.50 19.41 -3.52
C ILE A 268 13.44 20.08 -2.62
N SER A 269 13.77 21.19 -1.98
CA SER A 269 12.89 21.89 -1.02
C SER A 269 11.51 22.25 -1.59
N THR A 270 11.43 22.50 -2.91
CA THR A 270 10.15 22.72 -3.60
C THR A 270 9.23 21.50 -3.48
N TYR A 271 9.76 20.29 -3.66
CA TYR A 271 8.99 19.04 -3.62
C TYR A 271 8.66 18.61 -2.20
N ILE A 272 9.54 18.89 -1.23
CA ILE A 272 9.22 18.79 0.20
C ILE A 272 8.03 19.70 0.53
N GLY A 273 8.00 20.93 0.00
CA GLY A 273 6.88 21.85 0.13
C GLY A 273 5.57 21.31 -0.48
N LYS A 274 5.64 20.64 -1.64
CA LYS A 274 4.47 19.98 -2.25
C LYS A 274 3.97 18.82 -1.38
N MET A 275 4.86 17.94 -0.94
CA MET A 275 4.49 16.77 -0.13
C MET A 275 3.95 17.16 1.25
N THR A 276 4.56 18.12 1.92
CA THR A 276 4.08 18.61 3.23
C THR A 276 2.71 19.29 3.11
N LYS A 277 2.45 20.03 2.02
CA LYS A 277 1.11 20.55 1.71
C LYS A 277 0.11 19.41 1.51
N MET A 278 0.46 18.39 0.73
CA MET A 278 -0.37 17.21 0.50
C MET A 278 -0.69 16.48 1.81
N GLY A 279 0.33 16.19 2.64
CA GLY A 279 0.17 15.54 3.94
C GLY A 279 -0.67 16.33 4.95
N ASP A 280 -0.68 17.66 4.86
CA ASP A 280 -1.54 18.51 5.70
C ASP A 280 -3.02 18.41 5.28
N TRP A 281 -3.31 18.43 3.98
CA TRP A 281 -4.65 18.14 3.45
C TRP A 281 -5.08 16.69 3.72
N LEU A 282 -4.13 15.75 3.70
CA LEU A 282 -4.41 14.33 3.88
C LEU A 282 -4.92 13.99 5.29
N ARG A 283 -4.80 14.89 6.28
CA ARG A 283 -5.36 14.72 7.62
C ARG A 283 -6.87 14.38 7.63
N TYR A 284 -7.61 14.71 6.57
CA TYR A 284 -9.02 14.29 6.42
C TYR A 284 -9.23 12.78 6.51
N VAL A 285 -8.23 11.95 6.20
CA VAL A 285 -8.33 10.48 6.31
C VAL A 285 -8.36 10.00 7.75
N MET A 286 -8.07 10.87 8.72
CA MET A 286 -8.09 10.55 10.16
C MET A 286 -9.47 10.68 10.79
N PHE A 287 -10.49 11.10 10.03
CA PHE A 287 -11.82 11.42 10.52
C PHE A 287 -12.87 10.44 10.00
N ASP A 288 -13.87 10.19 10.84
CA ASP A 288 -15.09 9.47 10.45
C ASP A 288 -15.72 10.05 9.17
N LYS A 289 -16.34 9.20 8.35
CA LYS A 289 -16.95 9.57 7.06
C LYS A 289 -17.85 10.80 7.15
N TYR A 290 -18.67 10.91 8.20
CA TYR A 290 -19.57 12.04 8.41
C TYR A 290 -19.24 12.82 9.68
N PHE A 291 -17.97 12.77 10.12
CA PHE A 291 -17.48 13.40 11.34
C PHE A 291 -18.29 12.98 12.58
N ARG A 292 -18.77 11.74 12.62
CA ARG A 292 -19.44 11.17 13.80
C ARG A 292 -18.43 10.89 14.89
N ALA A 293 -18.86 10.99 16.15
CA ALA A 293 -18.00 10.70 17.28
C ALA A 293 -17.53 9.24 17.25
N ILE A 294 -16.26 9.00 17.59
CA ILE A 294 -15.71 7.65 17.57
C ILE A 294 -16.34 6.79 18.69
N GLY A 295 -16.79 5.59 18.33
CA GLY A 295 -17.55 4.67 19.18
C GLY A 295 -19.02 5.06 19.39
N GLN A 296 -19.48 6.14 18.78
CA GLN A 296 -20.85 6.64 18.85
C GLN A 296 -21.26 7.19 17.47
N ASP A 297 -21.34 6.32 16.46
CA ASP A 297 -21.60 6.70 15.07
C ASP A 297 -22.96 7.40 14.83
N GLU A 298 -23.92 7.23 15.74
CA GLU A 298 -25.18 7.98 15.76
C GLU A 298 -25.05 9.40 16.34
N VAL A 299 -23.92 9.75 16.95
CA VAL A 299 -23.68 11.05 17.60
C VAL A 299 -22.82 11.93 16.70
N PRO A 300 -23.31 13.11 16.28
CA PRO A 300 -22.50 14.09 15.56
C PRO A 300 -21.29 14.53 16.39
N GLY A 301 -20.08 14.42 15.85
CA GLY A 301 -18.88 14.93 16.48
C GLY A 301 -18.84 16.46 16.48
N THR A 302 -18.16 17.01 17.47
CA THR A 302 -17.98 18.45 17.66
C THR A 302 -16.59 18.95 17.22
N GLY A 303 -15.73 18.04 16.77
CA GLY A 303 -14.41 18.30 16.20
C GLY A 303 -13.57 17.04 16.21
N TYR A 304 -12.45 17.04 16.94
CA TYR A 304 -11.51 15.91 17.03
C TYR A 304 -12.03 14.70 17.80
N ASP A 305 -13.22 14.78 18.41
CA ASP A 305 -13.95 13.60 18.92
C ASP A 305 -14.42 12.65 17.79
N SER A 306 -14.37 13.11 16.53
CA SER A 306 -14.57 12.31 15.33
C SER A 306 -13.27 11.81 14.66
N ALA A 307 -12.11 12.11 15.25
CA ALA A 307 -10.81 11.66 14.73
C ALA A 307 -10.43 10.31 15.33
N HIS A 308 -10.33 9.28 14.49
CA HIS A 308 -9.75 7.98 14.87
C HIS A 308 -8.22 7.97 14.76
N TYR A 309 -7.61 8.94 14.09
CA TYR A 309 -6.15 9.09 13.87
C TYR A 309 -5.48 7.95 13.09
N LEU A 310 -6.23 6.97 12.62
CA LEU A 310 -5.80 5.98 11.64
C LEU A 310 -5.94 6.49 10.21
N VAL A 311 -5.36 5.76 9.24
CA VAL A 311 -5.56 6.03 7.81
C VAL A 311 -6.85 5.37 7.33
N GLY A 312 -7.91 6.16 7.18
CA GLY A 312 -9.16 5.69 6.56
C GLY A 312 -8.98 5.28 5.10
N TRP A 313 -9.87 4.44 4.56
CA TRP A 313 -9.76 3.93 3.19
C TRP A 313 -9.77 5.02 2.11
N TYR A 314 -10.42 6.14 2.39
CA TYR A 314 -10.42 7.31 1.53
C TYR A 314 -10.65 8.60 2.33
N THR A 315 -10.38 9.72 1.68
CA THR A 315 -11.19 10.92 1.85
C THR A 315 -11.76 11.30 0.48
N SER A 316 -12.92 11.95 0.47
CA SER A 316 -13.57 12.34 -0.79
C SER A 316 -14.23 13.70 -0.65
N TRP A 317 -14.30 14.43 -1.77
CA TRP A 317 -14.88 15.76 -1.80
C TRP A 317 -15.51 16.05 -3.15
N GLY A 318 -16.47 16.97 -3.16
CA GLY A 318 -17.22 17.32 -4.35
C GLY A 318 -17.99 18.62 -4.23
N ALA A 319 -18.49 19.12 -5.35
CA ALA A 319 -19.37 20.27 -5.38
C ALA A 319 -20.31 20.23 -6.59
N GLY A 320 -21.43 20.94 -6.49
CA GLY A 320 -22.30 21.16 -7.64
C GLY A 320 -21.65 22.14 -8.63
N ILE A 321 -21.72 21.82 -9.93
CA ILE A 321 -21.06 22.61 -11.00
C ILE A 321 -21.70 23.99 -11.15
N ASN A 322 -23.02 24.08 -11.01
CA ASN A 322 -23.79 25.32 -11.13
C ASN A 322 -24.61 25.62 -9.87
N GLU A 323 -24.19 25.05 -8.73
CA GLU A 323 -24.91 25.10 -7.47
C GLU A 323 -24.07 25.75 -6.38
N SER A 324 -24.72 26.18 -5.29
CA SER A 324 -24.06 26.81 -4.15
C SER A 324 -23.84 25.85 -2.99
N TRP A 325 -23.31 24.66 -3.27
CA TRP A 325 -22.98 23.66 -2.25
C TRP A 325 -21.71 22.87 -2.62
N ALA A 326 -21.00 22.43 -1.59
CA ALA A 326 -19.85 21.53 -1.68
C ALA A 326 -19.81 20.64 -0.43
N TRP A 327 -19.15 19.50 -0.53
CA TRP A 327 -19.05 18.52 0.56
C TRP A 327 -17.65 17.89 0.65
N GLN A 328 -17.32 17.41 1.85
CA GLN A 328 -16.11 16.65 2.17
C GLN A 328 -16.49 15.55 3.18
N ILE A 329 -15.93 14.36 2.99
CA ILE A 329 -16.06 13.22 3.91
C ILE A 329 -14.69 12.65 4.25
N GLY A 330 -14.53 12.14 5.47
CA GLY A 330 -13.45 11.23 5.82
C GLY A 330 -13.76 9.80 5.40
N CYS A 331 -13.36 8.82 6.21
CA CYS A 331 -13.79 7.43 6.08
C CYS A 331 -13.87 6.77 7.44
N HIS A 332 -15.00 6.15 7.76
CA HIS A 332 -15.22 5.52 9.06
C HIS A 332 -14.49 4.16 9.21
N THR A 333 -13.79 3.67 8.18
CA THR A 333 -13.12 2.37 8.16
C THR A 333 -11.64 2.53 7.84
N SER A 334 -10.79 1.89 8.63
CA SER A 334 -9.33 1.84 8.43
C SER A 334 -8.90 0.39 8.21
N HIS A 335 -8.10 0.17 7.16
CA HIS A 335 -7.43 -1.10 6.88
C HIS A 335 -5.94 -0.99 7.22
N ILE A 336 -5.35 -1.99 7.88
CA ILE A 336 -3.95 -1.96 8.31
C ILE A 336 -2.99 -1.75 7.13
N GLY A 337 -3.29 -2.40 5.99
CA GLY A 337 -2.56 -2.25 4.74
C GLY A 337 -2.48 -0.82 4.18
N TYR A 338 -3.32 0.13 4.64
CA TYR A 338 -3.27 1.54 4.23
C TYR A 338 -2.46 2.41 5.20
N ASN A 339 -2.18 1.90 6.40
CA ASN A 339 -1.40 2.64 7.39
C ASN A 339 0.09 2.65 6.98
N ASN A 340 0.79 3.73 7.32
CA ASN A 340 2.18 3.96 6.94
C ASN A 340 2.93 4.70 8.06
N PRO A 341 3.51 3.96 9.03
CA PRO A 341 4.26 4.54 10.14
C PRO A 341 5.46 5.38 9.69
N MET A 342 6.14 4.98 8.61
CA MET A 342 7.29 5.74 8.08
C MET A 342 6.86 7.10 7.53
N ALA A 343 5.77 7.16 6.77
CA ALA A 343 5.22 8.41 6.27
C ALA A 343 4.70 9.32 7.38
N ALA A 344 3.99 8.75 8.37
CA ALA A 344 3.50 9.49 9.52
C ALA A 344 4.66 10.10 10.34
N TYR A 345 5.74 9.33 10.54
CA TYR A 345 6.96 9.83 11.16
C TYR A 345 7.57 10.99 10.35
N TRP A 346 7.76 10.85 9.04
CA TRP A 346 8.34 11.90 8.22
C TRP A 346 7.49 13.18 8.25
N LEU A 347 6.17 13.08 8.14
CA LEU A 347 5.25 14.23 8.21
C LEU A 347 5.27 14.92 9.58
N ASP A 348 5.37 14.15 10.67
CA ASP A 348 5.54 14.70 12.02
C ASP A 348 6.88 15.45 12.18
N GLN A 349 7.98 14.90 11.65
CA GLN A 349 9.28 15.59 11.64
C GLN A 349 9.26 16.90 10.85
N HIS A 350 8.39 17.01 9.84
CA HIS A 350 8.16 18.24 9.09
C HIS A 350 7.08 19.16 9.70
N GLY A 351 6.65 18.88 10.94
CA GLY A 351 5.76 19.73 11.71
C GLY A 351 4.34 19.79 11.18
N ILE A 352 3.90 18.77 10.44
CA ILE A 352 2.52 18.67 9.99
C ILE A 352 1.66 18.18 11.17
N PRO A 353 0.57 18.89 11.53
CA PRO A 353 -0.22 18.53 12.70
C PRO A 353 -0.78 17.11 12.64
N ASP A 354 -1.14 16.56 13.79
CA ASP A 354 -1.86 15.29 13.98
C ASP A 354 -1.09 14.01 13.58
N TRP A 355 -0.06 14.09 12.74
CA TRP A 355 0.70 12.92 12.28
C TRP A 355 1.50 12.20 13.36
N GLY A 356 2.03 12.90 14.37
CA GLY A 356 2.64 12.25 15.54
C GLY A 356 1.63 11.44 16.37
N THR A 357 0.39 11.95 16.52
CA THR A 357 -0.71 11.20 17.15
C THR A 357 -1.15 10.03 16.28
N SER A 358 -1.18 10.21 14.96
CA SER A 358 -1.48 9.15 14.01
C SER A 358 -0.44 8.03 14.06
N LEU A 359 0.85 8.35 14.09
CA LEU A 359 1.93 7.37 14.20
C LEU A 359 1.74 6.46 15.42
N ALA A 360 1.55 7.04 16.61
CA ALA A 360 1.30 6.27 17.83
C ALA A 360 0.06 5.37 17.68
N ARG A 361 -1.03 5.91 17.13
CA ARG A 361 -2.28 5.16 16.92
C ARG A 361 -2.14 4.01 15.92
N GLN A 362 -1.30 4.16 14.90
CA GLN A 362 -1.02 3.11 13.92
C GLN A 362 -0.24 1.94 14.54
N LEU A 363 0.75 2.23 15.41
CA LEU A 363 1.49 1.19 16.15
C LEU A 363 0.58 0.44 17.12
N GLU A 364 -0.25 1.17 17.88
CA GLU A 364 -1.25 0.59 18.77
C GLU A 364 -2.20 -0.35 18.03
N LEU A 365 -2.71 0.08 16.86
CA LEU A 365 -3.59 -0.75 16.04
C LEU A 365 -2.88 -2.02 15.60
N ALA A 366 -1.67 -1.90 15.06
CA ALA A 366 -0.89 -3.03 14.56
C ALA A 366 -0.66 -4.09 15.64
N GLY A 367 -0.28 -3.68 16.85
CA GLY A 367 -0.15 -4.59 17.98
C GLY A 367 -1.49 -5.22 18.39
N TRP A 368 -2.58 -4.43 18.39
CA TRP A 368 -3.91 -4.88 18.79
C TRP A 368 -4.54 -5.89 17.82
N ILE A 369 -4.33 -5.74 16.51
CA ILE A 369 -4.83 -6.68 15.48
C ILE A 369 -3.84 -7.75 15.06
N GLN A 370 -2.69 -7.90 15.74
CA GLN A 370 -1.72 -8.93 15.41
C GLN A 370 -2.14 -10.28 15.98
N ALA A 371 -2.60 -11.18 15.11
CA ALA A 371 -3.02 -12.54 15.42
C ALA A 371 -1.90 -13.35 16.12
N GLN A 372 -2.27 -14.42 16.80
CA GLN A 372 -1.32 -15.23 17.57
C GLN A 372 -0.14 -15.77 16.75
N ASN A 373 -0.42 -16.16 15.50
CA ASN A 373 0.62 -16.66 14.61
C ASN A 373 1.56 -15.55 14.09
N GLY A 374 1.13 -14.28 14.09
CA GLY A 374 1.92 -13.11 13.72
C GLY A 374 1.36 -12.27 12.56
N ALA A 375 0.34 -12.76 11.85
CA ALA A 375 -0.34 -12.01 10.79
C ALA A 375 -1.20 -10.85 11.36
N PHE A 376 -1.41 -9.80 10.57
CA PHE A 376 -2.29 -8.68 10.92
C PHE A 376 -3.71 -8.91 10.41
N ALA A 377 -4.73 -8.84 11.28
CA ALA A 377 -6.12 -8.80 10.81
C ALA A 377 -6.41 -7.49 10.05
N GLY A 378 -7.58 -7.39 9.42
CA GLY A 378 -7.81 -6.33 8.42
C GLY A 378 -7.79 -4.92 8.99
N GLY A 379 -8.55 -4.65 10.05
CA GLY A 379 -8.54 -3.34 10.68
C GLY A 379 -9.79 -3.07 11.50
N VAL A 380 -10.28 -1.84 11.45
CA VAL A 380 -11.37 -1.37 12.32
C VAL A 380 -12.38 -0.48 11.59
N SER A 381 -13.62 -0.42 12.09
CA SER A 381 -14.69 0.44 11.58
C SER A 381 -15.45 1.14 12.71
N ASN A 382 -15.75 2.42 12.52
CA ASN A 382 -16.63 3.20 13.40
C ASN A 382 -18.12 2.96 13.07
N ARG A 383 -18.45 2.40 11.90
CA ARG A 383 -19.84 2.14 11.48
C ARG A 383 -20.38 0.85 12.10
N ILE A 384 -21.55 0.94 12.75
CA ILE A 384 -22.28 -0.17 13.41
C ILE A 384 -23.40 -0.74 12.50
N GLY A 385 -23.65 -0.13 11.34
CA GLY A 385 -24.50 -0.73 10.30
C GLY A 385 -26.01 -0.76 10.59
N GLY A 386 -26.50 0.11 11.47
CA GLY A 386 -27.94 0.24 11.76
C GLY A 386 -28.48 -0.77 12.79
N GLU A 387 -27.61 -1.46 13.53
CA GLU A 387 -27.98 -2.35 14.64
C GLU A 387 -27.59 -1.76 16.00
N THR A 388 -28.20 -2.25 17.08
CA THR A 388 -28.32 -1.58 18.39
C THR A 388 -27.02 -1.04 19.00
N ALA A 389 -27.16 0.06 19.76
CA ALA A 389 -26.13 0.86 20.43
C ALA A 389 -24.92 0.09 21.00
N TYR A 390 -23.74 0.71 20.83
CA TYR A 390 -22.46 0.42 21.49
C TYR A 390 -22.62 -0.08 22.93
N ASP A 391 -22.17 -1.33 23.16
CA ASP A 391 -21.93 -1.87 24.50
C ASP A 391 -20.42 -1.86 24.79
N ALA A 392 -19.98 -0.92 25.62
CA ALA A 392 -18.58 -0.78 26.06
C ALA A 392 -18.01 -2.02 26.78
N THR A 393 -18.86 -3.02 27.08
CA THR A 393 -18.47 -4.28 27.71
C THR A 393 -18.26 -5.42 26.73
N GLU A 394 -18.59 -5.24 25.45
CA GLU A 394 -18.33 -6.23 24.41
C GLU A 394 -16.82 -6.29 24.06
N PRO A 395 -16.21 -7.49 24.04
CA PRO A 395 -14.83 -7.65 23.60
C PRO A 395 -14.66 -7.25 22.12
N GLY A 396 -13.47 -6.82 21.71
CA GLY A 396 -13.17 -6.55 20.29
C GLY A 396 -13.27 -5.09 19.82
N HIS A 397 -13.13 -4.13 20.74
CA HIS A 397 -13.11 -2.70 20.41
C HIS A 397 -11.70 -2.08 20.51
N PHE A 398 -11.39 -1.19 19.58
CA PHE A 398 -10.17 -0.38 19.54
C PHE A 398 -10.54 1.10 19.54
N HIS A 399 -10.30 1.78 20.68
CA HIS A 399 -10.71 3.18 20.88
C HIS A 399 -12.19 3.45 20.53
N GLY A 400 -13.07 2.47 20.72
CA GLY A 400 -14.50 2.55 20.40
C GLY A 400 -14.87 2.05 19.00
N MET A 401 -13.91 1.81 18.10
CA MET A 401 -14.16 1.21 16.78
C MET A 401 -14.18 -0.32 16.86
N HIS A 402 -14.97 -0.97 16.00
CA HIS A 402 -15.10 -2.42 15.94
C HIS A 402 -13.99 -3.04 15.10
N LEU A 403 -13.45 -4.19 15.52
CA LEU A 403 -12.62 -5.04 14.66
C LEU A 403 -13.39 -5.41 13.38
N VAL A 404 -12.75 -5.34 12.22
CA VAL A 404 -13.26 -5.88 10.96
C VAL A 404 -12.16 -6.69 10.29
N ILE A 405 -12.42 -7.97 10.03
CA ILE A 405 -11.44 -8.87 9.38
C ILE A 405 -11.20 -8.48 7.93
N ASN A 406 -12.26 -8.11 7.20
CA ASN A 406 -12.22 -7.64 5.81
C ASN A 406 -12.84 -6.23 5.71
N PRO A 407 -12.09 -5.17 6.07
CA PRO A 407 -12.56 -3.80 5.95
C PRO A 407 -12.93 -3.42 4.50
N VAL A 408 -13.99 -2.63 4.33
CA VAL A 408 -14.41 -2.00 3.06
C VAL A 408 -15.00 -2.92 1.99
N TYR A 409 -14.35 -4.03 1.63
CA TYR A 409 -14.84 -4.92 0.57
C TYR A 409 -14.72 -6.41 0.92
N LYS A 410 -15.65 -7.19 0.36
CA LYS A 410 -15.96 -8.58 0.72
C LYS A 410 -15.98 -9.55 -0.48
N ASP A 411 -15.91 -9.05 -1.72
CA ASP A 411 -15.73 -9.87 -2.93
C ASP A 411 -14.50 -9.42 -3.76
N PRO A 412 -13.33 -10.03 -3.52
CA PRO A 412 -13.00 -10.94 -2.41
C PRO A 412 -12.88 -10.19 -1.07
N GLY A 413 -12.71 -10.91 0.04
CA GLY A 413 -12.42 -10.27 1.33
C GLY A 413 -11.14 -9.44 1.29
N SER A 414 -11.18 -8.18 1.74
CA SER A 414 -10.05 -7.25 1.57
C SER A 414 -8.73 -7.64 2.24
N ASN A 415 -8.77 -8.44 3.30
CA ASN A 415 -7.56 -8.92 3.96
C ASN A 415 -7.27 -10.39 3.66
N THR A 416 -7.73 -10.88 2.50
CA THR A 416 -7.36 -12.19 1.95
C THR A 416 -6.13 -12.13 1.06
N TRP A 417 -5.66 -10.94 0.71
CA TRP A 417 -4.49 -10.75 -0.13
C TRP A 417 -3.24 -10.51 0.74
N LEU A 418 -2.18 -11.30 0.55
CA LEU A 418 -0.94 -11.17 1.33
C LEU A 418 -0.27 -9.79 1.11
N GLY A 419 -0.51 -9.14 -0.04
CA GLY A 419 0.13 -7.87 -0.38
C GLY A 419 0.01 -6.81 0.74
N PHE A 420 -1.16 -6.67 1.36
CA PHE A 420 -1.34 -5.74 2.49
C PHE A 420 -0.51 -6.07 3.72
N GLN A 421 -0.22 -7.35 3.97
CA GLN A 421 0.70 -7.75 5.05
C GLN A 421 2.11 -7.23 4.75
N THR A 422 2.58 -7.46 3.52
CA THR A 422 3.94 -7.09 3.13
C THR A 422 4.13 -5.59 3.03
N TRP A 423 3.17 -4.86 2.45
CA TRP A 423 3.23 -3.39 2.34
C TRP A 423 3.25 -2.73 3.71
N PHE A 424 2.37 -3.12 4.64
CA PHE A 424 2.40 -2.57 5.99
C PHE A 424 3.70 -2.92 6.73
N ALA A 425 4.12 -4.19 6.67
CA ALA A 425 5.34 -4.64 7.35
C ALA A 425 6.61 -3.98 6.80
N GLU A 426 6.68 -3.70 5.49
CA GLU A 426 7.79 -2.97 4.85
C GLU A 426 7.88 -1.54 5.41
N ARG A 427 6.76 -0.81 5.45
CA ARG A 427 6.68 0.55 6.00
C ARG A 427 7.09 0.58 7.48
N LEU A 428 6.61 -0.39 8.26
CA LEU A 428 6.96 -0.52 9.66
C LEU A 428 8.44 -0.89 9.86
N ALA A 429 9.00 -1.75 9.01
CA ALA A 429 10.43 -2.11 9.06
C ALA A 429 11.33 -0.93 8.71
N GLN A 430 10.95 -0.09 7.74
CA GLN A 430 11.67 1.14 7.43
C GLN A 430 11.62 2.15 8.60
N TYR A 431 10.45 2.29 9.24
CA TYR A 431 10.30 3.09 10.46
C TYR A 431 11.18 2.58 11.61
N TYR A 432 11.19 1.26 11.85
CA TYR A 432 12.05 0.64 12.87
C TYR A 432 13.54 0.86 12.56
N TYR A 433 13.95 0.69 11.30
CA TYR A 433 15.33 0.96 10.87
C TYR A 433 15.78 2.39 11.19
N GLU A 434 14.90 3.37 11.02
CA GLU A 434 15.26 4.77 11.25
C GLU A 434 15.28 5.13 12.74
N THR A 435 14.31 4.62 13.51
CA THR A 435 14.03 5.10 14.87
C THR A 435 14.56 4.19 15.97
N GLY A 436 14.68 2.88 15.71
CA GLY A 436 14.91 1.88 16.74
C GLY A 436 13.74 1.73 17.72
N ASP A 437 12.52 2.07 17.29
CA ASP A 437 11.33 1.98 18.14
C ASP A 437 11.10 0.53 18.63
N PRO A 438 11.05 0.30 19.95
CA PRO A 438 10.94 -1.05 20.52
C PRO A 438 9.55 -1.68 20.32
N GLU A 439 8.49 -0.89 20.15
CA GLU A 439 7.16 -1.43 19.82
C GLU A 439 7.14 -1.94 18.38
N ALA A 440 7.72 -1.19 17.44
CA ALA A 440 7.91 -1.64 16.07
C ALA A 440 8.74 -2.92 15.99
N GLU A 441 9.82 -3.03 16.78
CA GLU A 441 10.63 -4.26 16.88
C GLU A 441 9.79 -5.47 17.28
N VAL A 442 9.01 -5.36 18.35
CA VAL A 442 8.19 -6.48 18.88
C VAL A 442 7.15 -6.91 17.87
N ILE A 443 6.46 -5.96 17.23
CA ILE A 443 5.45 -6.23 16.21
C ILE A 443 6.09 -6.94 15.00
N LEU A 444 7.19 -6.40 14.48
CA LEU A 444 7.89 -6.99 13.32
C LEU A 444 8.47 -8.35 13.66
N GLN A 445 9.09 -8.55 14.82
CA GLN A 445 9.67 -9.83 15.20
C GLN A 445 8.63 -10.95 15.17
N LYS A 446 7.42 -10.69 15.67
CA LYS A 446 6.31 -11.66 15.65
C LYS A 446 5.83 -11.93 14.21
N TRP A 447 5.77 -10.90 13.36
CA TRP A 447 5.44 -11.06 11.95
C TRP A 447 6.53 -11.82 11.16
N MET A 448 7.81 -11.57 11.44
CA MET A 448 8.94 -12.27 10.82
C MET A 448 8.93 -13.76 11.14
N ASN A 449 8.59 -14.12 12.38
CA ASN A 449 8.41 -15.52 12.80
C ASN A 449 7.26 -16.22 12.06
N TRP A 450 6.28 -15.46 11.58
CA TRP A 450 5.16 -15.97 10.81
C TRP A 450 5.50 -16.16 9.33
N ILE A 451 6.04 -15.11 8.69
CA ILE A 451 6.13 -15.06 7.23
C ILE A 451 7.32 -15.87 6.68
N LYS A 452 8.47 -15.86 7.36
CA LYS A 452 9.69 -16.51 6.83
C LYS A 452 9.49 -18.01 6.61
N PRO A 453 8.87 -18.79 7.53
CA PRO A 453 8.61 -20.21 7.29
C PRO A 453 7.64 -20.49 6.14
N LEU A 454 6.88 -19.49 5.67
CA LEU A 454 5.95 -19.63 4.55
C LEU A 454 6.63 -19.39 3.20
N ILE A 455 7.87 -18.90 3.16
CA ILE A 455 8.62 -18.74 1.90
C ILE A 455 9.12 -20.12 1.45
N GLN A 456 8.61 -20.60 0.32
CA GLN A 456 8.94 -21.91 -0.22
C GLN A 456 10.00 -21.79 -1.32
N LEU A 457 11.22 -22.24 -1.01
CA LEU A 457 12.32 -22.33 -1.96
C LEU A 457 12.44 -23.76 -2.50
N SER A 458 12.07 -23.97 -3.76
CA SER A 458 12.04 -25.29 -4.36
C SER A 458 13.42 -25.74 -4.88
N PRO A 459 13.75 -27.05 -4.86
CA PRO A 459 15.06 -27.53 -5.31
C PRO A 459 15.39 -27.27 -6.80
N ASP A 460 14.37 -27.04 -7.62
CA ASP A 460 14.48 -26.68 -9.04
C ASP A 460 14.82 -25.20 -9.28
N GLY A 461 14.98 -24.42 -8.21
CA GLY A 461 15.28 -23.00 -8.28
C GLY A 461 14.03 -22.12 -8.28
N ASP A 462 12.83 -22.67 -8.18
CA ASP A 462 11.60 -21.88 -8.09
C ASP A 462 11.37 -21.31 -6.67
N VAL A 463 10.55 -20.28 -6.58
CA VAL A 463 10.10 -19.69 -5.32
C VAL A 463 8.59 -19.49 -5.31
N GLN A 464 7.94 -19.86 -4.22
CA GLN A 464 6.54 -19.56 -3.97
C GLN A 464 6.37 -18.93 -2.61
N ILE A 465 5.42 -18.01 -2.52
CA ILE A 465 5.00 -17.35 -1.29
C ILE A 465 3.48 -17.45 -1.18
N PRO A 466 2.89 -17.25 0.01
CA PRO A 466 1.47 -16.97 0.10
C PRO A 466 1.13 -15.74 -0.76
N VAL A 467 0.04 -15.82 -1.50
CA VAL A 467 -0.58 -14.70 -2.24
C VAL A 467 -2.01 -14.52 -1.72
N GLY A 468 -2.73 -15.63 -1.52
CA GLY A 468 -4.00 -15.69 -0.82
C GLY A 468 -3.85 -16.22 0.62
N ILE A 469 -4.50 -15.56 1.56
CA ILE A 469 -4.67 -15.98 2.95
C ILE A 469 -6.15 -16.05 3.30
N GLU A 470 -6.49 -16.95 4.21
CA GLU A 470 -7.84 -17.09 4.79
C GLU A 470 -7.78 -16.85 6.29
N TRP A 471 -8.86 -16.35 6.87
CA TRP A 471 -8.95 -16.13 8.31
C TRP A 471 -9.78 -17.24 8.93
N THR A 472 -9.31 -17.80 10.04
CA THR A 472 -10.05 -18.85 10.78
C THR A 472 -10.23 -18.46 12.23
N VAL A 473 -11.30 -18.94 12.86
CA VAL A 473 -11.54 -18.93 14.31
C VAL A 473 -11.75 -20.37 14.78
N ASP A 474 -10.96 -20.83 15.75
CA ASP A 474 -11.01 -22.21 16.25
C ASP A 474 -10.89 -23.27 15.13
N GLY A 475 -10.12 -22.94 14.08
CA GLY A 475 -9.91 -23.80 12.91
C GLY A 475 -11.09 -23.85 11.92
N GLN A 476 -12.11 -23.01 12.08
CA GLN A 476 -13.18 -22.81 11.10
C GLN A 476 -12.97 -21.51 10.34
N GLU A 477 -13.18 -21.52 9.03
CA GLU A 477 -13.07 -20.33 8.18
C GLU A 477 -14.06 -19.24 8.61
N ILE A 478 -13.59 -17.99 8.61
CA ILE A 478 -14.38 -16.79 8.80
C ILE A 478 -14.91 -16.38 7.41
N PRO A 479 -16.23 -16.45 7.16
CA PRO A 479 -16.79 -16.09 5.86
C PRO A 479 -16.48 -14.63 5.50
N HIS A 480 -16.20 -14.35 4.22
CA HIS A 480 -16.03 -12.97 3.74
C HIS A 480 -17.34 -12.17 3.77
N THR A 481 -18.45 -12.84 3.44
CA THR A 481 -19.80 -12.26 3.38
C THR A 481 -20.66 -12.75 4.53
N GLY A 482 -21.47 -11.87 5.11
CA GLY A 482 -22.45 -12.24 6.15
C GLY A 482 -21.85 -12.51 7.54
N ALA A 483 -20.53 -12.42 7.70
CA ALA A 483 -19.88 -12.41 9.01
C ALA A 483 -20.12 -11.07 9.72
N ASP A 484 -20.65 -11.11 10.94
CA ASP A 484 -20.78 -9.92 11.78
C ASP A 484 -19.41 -9.63 12.43
N PRO A 485 -18.85 -8.43 12.25
CA PRO A 485 -17.57 -8.08 12.86
C PRO A 485 -17.57 -8.17 14.40
N ARG A 486 -18.75 -8.11 15.06
CA ARG A 486 -18.92 -8.29 16.51
C ARG A 486 -18.83 -9.73 16.98
N ASP A 487 -18.94 -10.71 16.08
CA ASP A 487 -18.93 -12.13 16.45
C ASP A 487 -17.52 -12.64 16.78
N TYR A 488 -16.47 -11.87 16.50
CA TYR A 488 -15.09 -12.30 16.66
C TYR A 488 -14.41 -11.61 17.85
N PRO A 489 -13.81 -12.37 18.77
CA PRO A 489 -13.04 -11.79 19.86
C PRO A 489 -11.78 -11.11 19.31
N ASN A 490 -11.16 -10.26 20.12
CA ASN A 490 -9.92 -9.59 19.74
C ASN A 490 -8.86 -10.62 19.32
N VAL A 491 -8.33 -10.50 18.10
CA VAL A 491 -7.38 -11.45 17.50
C VAL A 491 -6.04 -11.54 18.24
N SER A 492 -5.68 -10.52 19.02
CA SER A 492 -4.47 -10.53 19.86
C SER A 492 -4.69 -11.21 21.21
N ASP A 493 -5.94 -11.52 21.60
CA ASP A 493 -6.23 -12.18 22.87
C ASP A 493 -5.71 -13.64 22.83
N PRO A 494 -4.79 -14.02 23.76
CA PRO A 494 -4.21 -15.36 23.81
C PRO A 494 -5.22 -16.50 24.00
N SER A 495 -6.43 -16.20 24.46
CA SER A 495 -7.51 -17.18 24.62
C SER A 495 -8.27 -17.47 23.32
N THR A 496 -8.04 -16.68 22.27
CA THR A 496 -8.69 -16.81 20.97
C THR A 496 -7.80 -17.55 19.98
N GLN A 497 -8.40 -18.33 19.08
CA GLN A 497 -7.68 -19.01 17.99
C GLN A 497 -7.95 -18.34 16.64
N VAL A 498 -8.07 -17.00 16.63
CA VAL A 498 -8.22 -16.27 15.37
C VAL A 498 -6.85 -16.16 14.70
N VAL A 499 -6.68 -16.81 13.55
CA VAL A 499 -5.39 -16.87 12.82
C VAL A 499 -5.58 -16.82 11.31
N ALA A 500 -4.61 -16.22 10.62
CA ALA A 500 -4.48 -16.34 9.17
C ALA A 500 -3.85 -17.69 8.79
N ILE A 501 -4.42 -18.36 7.78
CA ILE A 501 -3.88 -19.58 7.19
C ILE A 501 -3.63 -19.38 5.71
N THR A 502 -2.73 -20.17 5.14
CA THR A 502 -2.47 -20.18 3.70
C THR A 502 -2.91 -21.53 3.13
N PRO A 503 -4.04 -21.59 2.40
CA PRO A 503 -4.42 -22.82 1.69
C PRO A 503 -3.39 -23.15 0.62
N ALA A 504 -3.32 -24.41 0.17
CA ALA A 504 -2.36 -24.81 -0.86
C ALA A 504 -2.56 -24.03 -2.18
N SER A 505 -3.80 -23.71 -2.55
CA SER A 505 -4.15 -22.84 -3.68
C SER A 505 -3.77 -21.37 -3.46
N GLY A 506 -3.49 -20.97 -2.22
CA GLY A 506 -3.09 -19.62 -1.84
C GLY A 506 -1.62 -19.34 -2.10
N TYR A 507 -0.80 -20.32 -2.50
CA TYR A 507 0.58 -20.10 -2.89
C TYR A 507 0.72 -19.66 -4.35
N GLY A 508 1.63 -18.72 -4.59
CA GLY A 508 1.86 -18.17 -5.92
C GLY A 508 3.21 -17.46 -6.04
N ARG A 509 3.36 -16.71 -7.14
CA ARG A 509 4.60 -16.04 -7.55
C ARG A 509 4.36 -14.56 -7.84
N ASP A 510 3.48 -13.92 -7.07
CA ASP A 510 3.20 -12.50 -7.26
C ASP A 510 4.49 -11.70 -7.07
N ILE A 511 5.01 -11.17 -8.18
CA ILE A 511 6.32 -10.51 -8.18
C ILE A 511 6.31 -9.20 -7.37
N GLY A 512 5.18 -8.49 -7.33
CA GLY A 512 5.06 -7.29 -6.50
C GLY A 512 5.10 -7.63 -5.01
N ILE A 513 4.38 -8.68 -4.59
CA ILE A 513 4.44 -9.14 -3.19
C ILE A 513 5.84 -9.67 -2.85
N ILE A 514 6.51 -10.38 -3.77
CA ILE A 514 7.89 -10.84 -3.57
C ILE A 514 8.85 -9.64 -3.41
N GLY A 515 8.72 -8.61 -4.25
CA GLY A 515 9.52 -7.38 -4.16
C GLY A 515 9.32 -6.68 -2.81
N SER A 516 8.07 -6.44 -2.44
CA SER A 516 7.68 -5.85 -1.15
C SER A 516 8.19 -6.66 0.05
N LEU A 517 8.02 -8.00 0.03
CA LEU A 517 8.52 -8.88 1.08
C LEU A 517 10.05 -8.85 1.18
N ALA A 518 10.76 -8.84 0.04
CA ALA A 518 12.21 -8.69 0.02
C ALA A 518 12.65 -7.34 0.62
N LYS A 519 11.99 -6.21 0.28
CA LYS A 519 12.25 -4.91 0.91
C LYS A 519 12.06 -4.97 2.43
N CYS A 520 10.97 -5.58 2.89
CA CYS A 520 10.70 -5.75 4.31
C CYS A 520 11.82 -6.54 5.02
N LEU A 521 12.25 -7.67 4.45
CA LEU A 521 13.33 -8.50 5.00
C LEU A 521 14.68 -7.75 5.04
N ILE A 522 14.97 -6.94 4.01
CA ILE A 522 16.17 -6.10 3.96
C ILE A 522 16.11 -5.06 5.08
N TRP A 523 15.03 -4.28 5.18
CA TRP A 523 14.90 -3.28 6.25
C TRP A 523 14.96 -3.89 7.65
N TRP A 524 14.31 -5.04 7.85
CA TRP A 524 14.37 -5.77 9.11
C TRP A 524 15.78 -6.20 9.48
N ASN A 525 16.52 -6.78 8.54
CA ASN A 525 17.92 -7.12 8.78
C ASN A 525 18.74 -5.88 9.13
N GLN A 526 18.59 -4.80 8.36
CA GLN A 526 19.34 -3.56 8.57
C GLN A 526 19.02 -2.94 9.94
N ALA A 527 17.76 -2.97 10.37
CA ALA A 527 17.35 -2.47 11.67
C ALA A 527 17.90 -3.35 12.80
N THR A 528 17.77 -4.67 12.71
CA THR A 528 18.27 -5.60 13.72
C THR A 528 19.79 -5.60 13.82
N ALA A 529 20.52 -5.42 12.71
CA ALA A 529 21.96 -5.21 12.73
C ALA A 529 22.36 -3.92 13.46
N ARG A 530 21.52 -2.87 13.36
CA ARG A 530 21.75 -1.57 13.99
C ARG A 530 21.43 -1.54 15.48
N TYR A 531 20.34 -2.20 15.90
CA TYR A 531 19.78 -2.07 17.26
C TYR A 531 19.82 -3.37 18.08
N GLY A 532 20.04 -4.52 17.46
CA GLY A 532 19.94 -5.83 18.09
C GLY A 532 20.93 -6.85 17.54
N THR A 533 20.44 -8.06 17.26
CA THR A 533 21.23 -9.12 16.61
C THR A 533 20.82 -9.23 15.15
N GLU A 534 21.80 -9.08 14.26
CA GLU A 534 21.60 -9.21 12.82
C GLU A 534 20.87 -10.51 12.43
N ASP A 535 19.78 -10.36 11.69
CA ASP A 535 19.02 -11.48 11.14
C ASP A 535 19.51 -11.84 9.73
N THR A 536 20.55 -12.66 9.65
CA THR A 536 21.17 -13.08 8.37
C THR A 536 20.28 -14.00 7.51
N GLU A 537 19.34 -14.71 8.13
CA GLU A 537 18.35 -15.52 7.42
C GLU A 537 17.44 -14.62 6.56
N ALA A 538 17.03 -13.46 7.08
CA ALA A 538 16.20 -12.52 6.34
C ALA A 538 16.87 -12.07 5.03
N LEU A 539 18.17 -11.75 5.06
CA LEU A 539 18.92 -11.40 3.85
C LEU A 539 19.06 -12.56 2.88
N THR A 540 19.27 -13.77 3.40
CA THR A 540 19.38 -14.98 2.56
C THR A 540 18.07 -15.22 1.80
N LEU A 541 16.93 -15.08 2.49
CA LEU A 541 15.62 -15.21 1.87
C LEU A 541 15.35 -14.11 0.84
N ALA A 542 15.74 -12.86 1.12
CA ALA A 542 15.62 -11.76 0.17
C ALA A 542 16.44 -12.01 -1.11
N ASP A 543 17.71 -12.43 -1.01
CA ASP A 543 18.54 -12.81 -2.16
C ASP A 543 17.90 -13.95 -2.95
N GLU A 544 17.57 -15.06 -2.29
CA GLU A 544 17.01 -16.24 -2.94
C GLU A 544 15.73 -15.91 -3.70
N MET A 545 14.81 -15.13 -3.11
CA MET A 545 13.60 -14.68 -3.80
C MET A 545 13.91 -13.85 -5.05
N LEU A 546 14.73 -12.80 -4.92
CA LEU A 546 15.05 -11.90 -6.02
C LEU A 546 15.82 -12.62 -7.14
N SER A 547 16.79 -13.44 -6.77
CA SER A 547 17.64 -14.17 -7.71
C SER A 547 16.91 -15.27 -8.46
N ARG A 548 15.99 -15.99 -7.81
CA ARG A 548 15.15 -17.02 -8.47
C ARG A 548 14.15 -16.40 -9.43
N MET A 549 13.46 -15.34 -8.99
CA MET A 549 12.52 -14.61 -9.85
C MET A 549 13.20 -14.07 -11.10
N TRP A 550 14.36 -13.41 -10.93
CA TRP A 550 15.16 -12.92 -12.05
C TRP A 550 15.59 -14.03 -13.00
N THR A 551 15.99 -15.19 -12.47
CA THR A 551 16.54 -16.27 -13.30
C THR A 551 15.46 -16.98 -14.11
N LEU A 552 14.27 -17.17 -13.54
CA LEU A 552 13.22 -18.01 -14.13
C LEU A 552 12.16 -17.24 -14.91
N TYR A 553 11.87 -15.99 -14.52
CA TYR A 553 10.68 -15.27 -15.00
C TYR A 553 11.00 -13.96 -15.73
N ARG A 554 12.28 -13.70 -16.01
CA ARG A 554 12.69 -12.58 -16.84
C ARG A 554 12.29 -12.80 -18.30
N ASP A 555 11.70 -11.79 -18.91
CA ASP A 555 11.44 -11.73 -20.35
C ASP A 555 11.97 -10.41 -20.96
N GLY A 556 11.45 -10.01 -22.13
CA GLY A 556 11.90 -8.79 -22.82
C GLY A 556 11.23 -7.49 -22.37
N LYS A 557 10.34 -7.53 -21.38
CA LYS A 557 9.62 -6.36 -20.84
C LYS A 557 9.75 -6.22 -19.33
N GLY A 558 10.06 -7.30 -18.62
CA GLY A 558 10.22 -7.25 -17.17
C GLY A 558 10.47 -8.64 -16.60
N VAL A 559 10.06 -8.84 -15.35
CA VAL A 559 9.99 -10.16 -14.73
C VAL A 559 8.51 -10.47 -14.52
N ALA A 560 8.00 -11.49 -15.18
CA ALA A 560 6.58 -11.78 -15.24
C ALA A 560 6.32 -13.29 -15.29
N PRO A 561 6.04 -13.94 -14.15
CA PRO A 561 5.54 -15.31 -14.17
C PRO A 561 4.14 -15.35 -14.77
N SER A 562 3.78 -16.48 -15.39
CA SER A 562 2.41 -16.69 -15.86
C SER A 562 1.44 -16.96 -14.70
N GLU A 563 0.27 -16.35 -14.76
CA GLU A 563 -0.81 -16.47 -13.78
C GLU A 563 -2.11 -16.99 -14.43
N SER A 564 -2.80 -17.89 -13.74
CA SER A 564 -4.09 -18.43 -14.17
C SER A 564 -5.22 -17.54 -13.68
N ARG A 565 -6.18 -17.23 -14.56
CA ARG A 565 -7.30 -16.31 -14.30
C ARG A 565 -8.65 -17.01 -14.37
N ALA A 566 -8.90 -17.87 -13.38
CA ALA A 566 -10.18 -18.57 -13.27
C ALA A 566 -11.36 -17.61 -13.07
N ASP A 567 -11.11 -16.47 -12.45
CA ASP A 567 -12.07 -15.38 -12.26
C ASP A 567 -12.59 -14.78 -13.59
N TYR A 568 -11.89 -14.99 -14.71
CA TYR A 568 -12.29 -14.40 -16.01
C TYR A 568 -13.55 -15.02 -16.60
N GLU A 569 -14.11 -16.07 -16.00
CA GLU A 569 -15.46 -16.51 -16.36
C GLU A 569 -16.52 -15.43 -16.06
N ARG A 570 -16.26 -14.55 -15.09
CA ARG A 570 -17.12 -13.40 -14.72
C ARG A 570 -17.24 -12.39 -15.86
N PHE A 571 -16.28 -12.33 -16.78
CA PHE A 571 -16.32 -11.45 -17.95
C PHE A 571 -17.61 -11.62 -18.77
N TRP A 572 -18.07 -12.88 -18.90
CA TRP A 572 -19.20 -13.24 -19.75
C TRP A 572 -20.56 -13.26 -19.04
N SER A 573 -20.55 -13.38 -17.72
CA SER A 573 -21.73 -13.77 -16.95
C SER A 573 -22.05 -12.84 -15.78
N GLN A 574 -21.08 -12.08 -15.26
CA GLN A 574 -21.31 -11.21 -14.12
C GLN A 574 -22.23 -10.06 -14.51
N SER A 575 -23.32 -9.88 -13.78
CA SER A 575 -24.14 -8.68 -13.91
C SER A 575 -23.57 -7.57 -13.03
N PRO A 576 -23.38 -6.35 -13.56
CA PRO A 576 -23.04 -5.17 -12.76
C PRO A 576 -24.24 -4.55 -12.03
N HIS A 577 -25.39 -5.23 -12.01
CA HIS A 577 -26.66 -4.77 -11.45
C HIS A 577 -27.09 -3.38 -11.92
N ILE A 578 -28.05 -3.31 -12.83
CA ILE A 578 -28.68 -2.06 -13.25
C ILE A 578 -30.15 -2.10 -12.82
N PRO A 579 -30.67 -1.11 -12.08
CA PRO A 579 -32.04 -1.14 -11.58
C PRO A 579 -33.07 -1.35 -12.70
N ALA A 580 -34.11 -2.14 -12.40
CA ALA A 580 -35.14 -2.48 -13.38
C ALA A 580 -35.81 -1.23 -13.97
N GLY A 581 -35.97 -1.21 -15.30
CA GLY A 581 -36.55 -0.08 -16.03
C GLY A 581 -35.56 1.05 -16.35
N ILE A 582 -34.32 0.99 -15.86
CA ILE A 582 -33.25 1.89 -16.27
C ILE A 582 -32.63 1.38 -17.58
N THR A 583 -32.40 2.31 -18.52
CA THR A 583 -31.69 2.04 -19.77
C THR A 583 -30.80 3.23 -20.06
N LYS A 584 -29.52 2.98 -20.35
CA LYS A 584 -28.51 4.02 -20.56
C LYS A 584 -27.69 3.74 -21.81
N THR A 585 -27.31 4.81 -22.51
CA THR A 585 -26.38 4.75 -23.63
C THR A 585 -25.00 5.18 -23.14
N LEU A 586 -24.00 4.33 -23.36
CA LEU A 586 -22.60 4.55 -23.01
C LEU A 586 -21.93 5.47 -24.04
N PRO A 587 -20.81 6.13 -23.72
CA PRO A 587 -20.14 7.07 -24.64
C PRO A 587 -19.77 6.47 -26.01
N TRP A 588 -19.46 5.17 -26.07
CA TRP A 588 -19.16 4.45 -27.31
C TRP A 588 -20.40 3.95 -28.08
N GLY A 589 -21.61 4.26 -27.61
CA GLY A 589 -22.87 4.07 -28.33
C GLY A 589 -23.68 2.83 -27.93
N ASP A 590 -23.10 1.91 -27.15
CA ASP A 590 -23.83 0.74 -26.67
C ASP A 590 -24.88 1.11 -25.61
N THR A 591 -25.92 0.29 -25.53
CA THR A 591 -27.02 0.48 -24.58
C THR A 591 -27.02 -0.61 -23.54
N ILE A 592 -27.10 -0.23 -22.27
CA ILE A 592 -27.12 -1.12 -21.12
C ILE A 592 -28.45 -1.02 -20.36
N ASN A 593 -28.86 -2.13 -19.76
CA ASN A 593 -30.09 -2.27 -18.97
C ASN A 593 -29.93 -3.39 -17.93
N SER A 594 -31.00 -3.76 -17.23
CA SER A 594 -30.98 -4.78 -16.17
C SER A 594 -30.50 -6.17 -16.60
N ASP A 595 -30.50 -6.48 -17.91
CA ASP A 595 -30.05 -7.78 -18.44
C ASP A 595 -28.58 -7.75 -18.89
N SER A 596 -27.91 -6.60 -18.79
CA SER A 596 -26.51 -6.45 -19.20
C SER A 596 -25.54 -7.19 -18.27
N VAL A 597 -24.45 -7.68 -18.86
CA VAL A 597 -23.31 -8.30 -18.15
C VAL A 597 -22.03 -7.49 -18.36
N PHE A 598 -20.99 -7.78 -17.58
CA PHE A 598 -19.75 -7.02 -17.48
C PHE A 598 -19.17 -6.60 -18.84
N TYR A 599 -18.92 -7.53 -19.77
CA TYR A 599 -18.30 -7.14 -21.04
C TYR A 599 -19.14 -6.17 -21.89
N GLN A 600 -20.47 -6.16 -21.72
CA GLN A 600 -21.37 -5.28 -22.46
C GLN A 600 -21.39 -3.86 -21.91
N THR A 601 -20.84 -3.65 -20.71
CA THR A 601 -20.76 -2.34 -20.07
C THR A 601 -19.38 -1.71 -20.25
N ARG A 602 -18.53 -2.24 -21.14
CA ARG A 602 -17.20 -1.72 -21.46
C ARG A 602 -16.99 -1.57 -22.97
N PRO A 603 -16.12 -0.64 -23.41
CA PRO A 603 -15.63 -0.61 -24.77
C PRO A 603 -14.84 -1.87 -25.12
N ASP A 604 -14.50 -2.01 -26.40
CA ASP A 604 -13.57 -3.05 -26.86
C ASP A 604 -12.18 -2.83 -26.23
N TYR A 605 -11.62 -3.88 -25.62
CA TYR A 605 -10.29 -3.88 -25.01
C TYR A 605 -9.17 -3.77 -26.06
N GLY A 606 -9.47 -4.07 -27.33
CA GLY A 606 -8.47 -4.12 -28.40
C GLY A 606 -7.51 -5.32 -28.27
N GLU A 607 -7.87 -6.30 -27.44
CA GLU A 607 -7.16 -7.56 -27.22
C GLU A 607 -8.14 -8.74 -27.37
N THR A 608 -7.61 -9.96 -27.44
CA THR A 608 -8.46 -11.15 -27.57
C THR A 608 -9.20 -11.39 -26.26
N ALA A 609 -10.53 -11.36 -26.29
CA ALA A 609 -11.37 -11.65 -25.13
C ALA A 609 -11.05 -13.03 -24.52
N PRO A 610 -11.21 -13.19 -23.18
CA PRO A 610 -10.96 -14.47 -22.53
C PRO A 610 -11.90 -15.56 -23.06
N PRO A 611 -11.47 -16.83 -23.10
CA PRO A 611 -12.37 -17.94 -23.39
C PRO A 611 -13.63 -17.92 -22.52
N VAL A 612 -14.75 -18.45 -23.03
CA VAL A 612 -15.99 -18.55 -22.25
C VAL A 612 -15.85 -19.68 -21.22
N GLY A 613 -16.14 -19.38 -19.96
CA GLY A 613 -16.22 -20.38 -18.88
C GLY A 613 -17.52 -21.20 -18.90
N PRO A 614 -17.77 -22.04 -17.88
CA PRO A 614 -16.93 -22.26 -16.70
C PRO A 614 -15.63 -22.97 -17.07
N TYR A 615 -14.60 -22.75 -16.24
CA TYR A 615 -13.32 -23.42 -16.41
C TYR A 615 -13.27 -24.71 -15.58
N ASP A 616 -12.77 -25.78 -16.18
CA ASP A 616 -12.61 -27.08 -15.55
C ASP A 616 -11.37 -27.81 -16.11
N GLU A 617 -11.20 -29.10 -15.81
CA GLU A 617 -10.06 -29.89 -16.29
C GLU A 617 -10.02 -30.05 -17.84
N ASN A 618 -11.16 -29.92 -18.52
CA ASN A 618 -11.28 -30.02 -19.99
C ASN A 618 -11.32 -28.64 -20.67
N ASN A 619 -11.62 -27.58 -19.93
CA ASN A 619 -11.58 -26.18 -20.32
C ASN A 619 -10.77 -25.38 -19.27
N PRO A 620 -9.44 -25.52 -19.20
CA PRO A 620 -8.66 -24.89 -18.15
C PRO A 620 -8.77 -23.37 -18.20
N ALA A 621 -8.66 -22.74 -17.03
CA ALA A 621 -8.67 -21.29 -16.91
C ALA A 621 -7.56 -20.66 -17.78
N PRO A 622 -7.84 -19.51 -18.41
CA PRO A 622 -6.86 -18.85 -19.26
C PRO A 622 -5.67 -18.39 -18.43
N THR A 623 -4.49 -18.47 -19.03
CA THR A 623 -3.24 -18.06 -18.40
C THR A 623 -2.70 -16.83 -19.11
N TYR A 624 -2.24 -15.86 -18.35
CA TYR A 624 -1.68 -14.60 -18.83
C TYR A 624 -0.31 -14.35 -18.21
N THR A 625 0.49 -13.54 -18.88
CA THR A 625 1.74 -13.00 -18.35
C THR A 625 1.57 -11.49 -18.34
N TYR A 626 1.49 -10.91 -17.14
CA TYR A 626 1.22 -9.48 -16.97
C TYR A 626 2.45 -8.72 -16.49
N HIS A 627 2.58 -7.51 -17.03
CA HIS A 627 3.60 -6.54 -16.69
C HIS A 627 2.95 -5.36 -15.97
N ARG A 628 2.47 -5.61 -14.75
CA ARG A 628 1.91 -4.54 -13.91
C ARG A 628 3.03 -3.59 -13.51
N THR A 629 2.87 -2.30 -13.78
CA THR A 629 3.92 -1.30 -13.55
C THR A 629 4.38 -1.29 -12.10
N TRP A 630 3.44 -1.32 -11.15
CA TRP A 630 3.76 -1.35 -9.72
C TRP A 630 4.53 -2.61 -9.31
N GLN A 631 4.22 -3.78 -9.88
CA GLN A 631 4.93 -5.03 -9.54
C GLN A 631 6.38 -5.01 -10.02
N GLN A 632 6.62 -4.45 -11.21
CA GLN A 632 7.98 -4.29 -11.74
C GLN A 632 8.80 -3.34 -10.89
N ILE A 633 8.18 -2.23 -10.44
CA ILE A 633 8.83 -1.24 -9.58
C ILE A 633 9.13 -1.79 -8.19
N GLU A 634 8.19 -2.50 -7.57
CA GLU A 634 8.39 -3.19 -6.30
C GLU A 634 9.59 -4.14 -6.36
N PHE A 635 9.71 -4.91 -7.43
CA PHE A 635 10.84 -5.80 -7.63
C PHE A 635 12.16 -5.08 -7.93
N ALA A 636 12.13 -4.01 -8.74
CA ALA A 636 13.31 -3.20 -9.03
C ALA A 636 13.84 -2.52 -7.77
N THR A 637 12.96 -1.87 -7.00
CA THR A 637 13.29 -1.17 -5.75
C THR A 637 13.86 -2.13 -4.71
N ALA A 638 13.36 -3.37 -4.63
CA ALA A 638 13.94 -4.42 -3.78
C ALA A 638 15.38 -4.79 -4.17
N ASN A 639 15.66 -4.94 -5.48
CA ASN A 639 17.03 -5.18 -5.95
C ASN A 639 17.94 -3.98 -5.60
N ALA A 640 17.47 -2.76 -5.83
CA ALA A 640 18.24 -1.57 -5.46
C ALA A 640 18.53 -1.48 -3.96
N TYR A 641 17.56 -1.81 -3.10
CA TYR A 641 17.77 -1.80 -1.65
C TYR A 641 18.78 -2.86 -1.22
N TYR A 642 18.77 -4.04 -1.85
CA TYR A 642 19.78 -5.06 -1.58
C TYR A 642 21.19 -4.51 -1.91
N ASP A 643 21.36 -3.86 -3.06
CA ASP A 643 22.62 -3.22 -3.42
C ASP A 643 23.02 -2.09 -2.45
N LEU A 644 22.13 -1.12 -2.24
CA LEU A 644 22.40 0.11 -1.49
C LEU A 644 22.64 -0.14 -0.01
N PHE A 645 21.90 -1.06 0.62
CA PHE A 645 21.96 -1.25 2.06
C PHE A 645 22.72 -2.50 2.50
N VAL A 646 22.89 -3.51 1.64
CA VAL A 646 23.56 -4.77 2.01
C VAL A 646 24.96 -4.85 1.40
N LEU A 647 25.12 -4.52 0.12
CA LEU A 647 26.38 -4.73 -0.61
C LEU A 647 27.30 -3.51 -0.65
N SER A 648 26.75 -2.30 -0.57
CA SER A 648 27.56 -1.09 -0.59
C SER A 648 28.29 -0.92 0.75
N GLU A 649 29.60 -0.63 0.71
CA GLU A 649 30.38 -0.33 1.92
C GLU A 649 29.70 0.82 2.67
N PRO A 650 29.54 0.73 4.01
CA PRO A 650 28.83 1.74 4.76
C PRO A 650 29.48 3.10 4.51
N THR A 651 28.75 3.99 3.85
CA THR A 651 29.14 5.39 3.81
C THR A 651 29.15 5.86 5.26
N PRO A 652 30.28 6.33 5.81
CA PRO A 652 30.34 6.68 7.22
C PRO A 652 29.25 7.72 7.49
N THR A 653 28.28 7.34 8.32
CA THR A 653 27.32 8.29 8.88
C THR A 653 28.15 9.43 9.48
N PRO A 654 27.98 10.70 9.07
CA PRO A 654 28.64 11.78 9.75
C PRO A 654 28.17 11.75 11.21
N THR A 655 29.05 11.31 12.11
CA THR A 655 28.88 11.55 13.54
C THR A 655 28.59 13.05 13.66
N PRO A 656 27.52 13.47 14.35
CA PRO A 656 27.24 14.89 14.54
C PRO A 656 28.48 15.52 15.15
N THR A 657 29.18 16.31 14.33
CA THR A 657 30.37 17.02 14.78
C THR A 657 29.85 18.05 15.74
N VAL A 658 30.19 17.89 17.02
CA VAL A 658 29.95 18.92 18.03
C VAL A 658 30.66 20.17 17.54
N THR A 659 29.91 21.14 17.04
CA THR A 659 30.43 22.43 16.63
C THR A 659 31.22 23.01 17.80
N PRO A 660 32.54 23.28 17.67
CA PRO A 660 33.30 23.88 18.75
C PRO A 660 32.68 25.23 19.06
N THR A 661 32.16 25.37 20.29
CA THR A 661 31.70 26.63 20.85
C THR A 661 32.76 27.70 20.60
N PRO A 662 32.43 28.84 19.97
CA PRO A 662 33.43 29.86 19.68
C PRO A 662 34.04 30.37 20.98
N THR A 663 35.36 30.23 21.09
CA THR A 663 36.18 30.85 22.13
C THR A 663 35.91 32.36 22.13
N PRO A 664 35.49 32.96 23.26
CA PRO A 664 35.23 34.39 23.31
C PRO A 664 36.54 35.17 23.09
N THR A 665 36.52 36.07 22.12
CA THR A 665 37.57 37.06 21.87
C THR A 665 37.57 38.09 23.03
N PRO A 666 38.73 38.49 23.56
CA PRO A 666 38.81 39.32 24.77
C PRO A 666 38.31 40.74 24.50
N THR A 667 37.21 41.12 25.16
CA THR A 667 36.74 42.52 25.21
C THR A 667 37.48 43.29 26.29
N ALA A 668 37.86 44.52 25.94
CA ALA A 668 38.63 45.44 26.76
C ALA A 668 37.97 45.74 28.13
N THR A 669 38.84 45.79 29.14
CA THR A 669 38.61 46.15 30.53
C THR A 669 37.93 47.51 30.71
N PRO A 670 36.87 47.58 31.53
CA PRO A 670 36.62 48.73 32.37
C PRO A 670 36.92 48.45 33.85
N THR A 671 37.52 49.47 34.45
CA THR A 671 37.97 49.77 35.82
C THR A 671 37.13 49.18 36.99
N PRO A 672 37.75 48.83 38.14
CA PRO A 672 37.13 48.00 39.19
C PRO A 672 36.22 48.77 40.16
N THR A 673 35.26 48.07 40.76
CA THR A 673 34.47 48.49 41.95
C THR A 673 34.09 47.20 42.74
N PRO A 674 34.05 47.22 44.09
CA PRO A 674 34.69 46.20 44.92
C PRO A 674 33.86 44.96 45.25
N THR A 675 34.62 43.90 45.58
CA THR A 675 34.25 42.58 46.10
C THR A 675 33.28 42.59 47.28
N PRO A 676 32.27 41.70 47.27
CA PRO A 676 31.75 41.08 48.48
C PRO A 676 32.20 39.61 48.63
N THR A 677 32.42 39.26 49.90
CA THR A 677 32.90 38.04 50.57
C THR A 677 32.22 36.72 50.15
N PRO A 678 32.92 35.56 50.18
CA PRO A 678 32.37 34.25 49.81
C PRO A 678 31.27 33.74 50.76
N THR A 679 30.21 33.20 50.16
CA THR A 679 29.11 32.45 50.80
C THR A 679 29.52 30.98 51.02
N PRO A 680 29.14 30.33 52.14
CA PRO A 680 29.59 28.98 52.49
C PRO A 680 29.03 27.88 51.57
N THR A 681 29.85 26.85 51.35
CA THR A 681 29.51 25.60 50.65
C THR A 681 28.30 24.90 51.29
N PRO A 682 27.25 24.52 50.53
CA PRO A 682 26.13 23.76 51.07
C PRO A 682 26.55 22.32 51.42
N THR A 683 26.15 21.89 52.60
CA THR A 683 26.20 20.52 53.13
C THR A 683 25.43 19.55 52.21
N PRO A 684 25.90 18.30 51.98
CA PRO A 684 25.17 17.31 51.19
C PRO A 684 23.80 16.99 51.80
N THR A 685 22.75 17.06 50.97
CA THR A 685 21.38 16.61 51.30
C THR A 685 21.41 15.11 51.63
N PRO A 686 20.75 14.65 52.72
CA PRO A 686 20.73 13.24 53.10
C PRO A 686 20.02 12.39 52.03
N THR A 687 20.60 11.24 51.70
CA THR A 687 19.98 10.19 50.88
C THR A 687 18.72 9.65 51.60
N PRO A 688 17.57 9.48 50.93
CA PRO A 688 16.40 8.85 51.52
C PRO A 688 16.70 7.43 52.00
N SER A 689 16.29 7.10 53.21
CA SER A 689 16.38 5.75 53.81
C SER A 689 15.06 5.01 53.57
N GLY A 690 14.98 4.15 52.55
CA GLY A 690 13.82 3.28 52.26
C GLY A 690 13.99 2.46 50.97
N ASP A 691 13.08 1.52 50.68
CA ASP A 691 13.09 0.56 49.54
C ASP A 691 12.93 1.19 48.13
N TYR A 692 13.31 2.45 47.95
CA TYR A 692 13.20 3.18 46.69
C TYR A 692 14.56 3.25 45.97
N SER A 693 14.56 3.02 44.66
CA SER A 693 15.76 3.13 43.82
C SER A 693 15.86 4.50 43.16
N LEU A 694 17.04 5.11 43.12
CA LEU A 694 17.24 6.40 42.46
C LEU A 694 17.16 6.24 40.93
N ILE A 695 16.37 7.09 40.27
CA ILE A 695 16.31 7.21 38.81
C ILE A 695 16.63 8.63 38.37
N SER A 696 17.07 8.79 37.13
CA SER A 696 17.33 10.09 36.48
C SER A 696 16.34 10.33 35.36
N LEU A 697 15.99 11.60 35.10
CA LEU A 697 15.17 11.96 33.94
C LEU A 697 16.05 12.11 32.67
N PRO A 698 15.59 11.69 31.48
CA PRO A 698 14.32 10.99 31.24
C PRO A 698 14.36 9.55 31.74
N PHE A 699 13.20 9.00 32.07
CA PHE A 699 13.06 7.63 32.58
C PHE A 699 11.90 6.91 31.90
N VAL A 700 12.10 5.64 31.55
CA VAL A 700 11.08 4.76 30.98
C VAL A 700 11.13 3.41 31.69
N GLN A 701 9.97 2.85 32.03
CA GLN A 701 9.82 1.47 32.47
C GLN A 701 8.72 0.78 31.68
N ASN A 702 9.05 -0.40 31.15
CA ASN A 702 8.13 -1.34 30.52
C ASN A 702 7.97 -2.62 31.36
N GLY A 703 6.82 -3.27 31.23
CA GLY A 703 6.61 -4.65 31.66
C GLY A 703 5.95 -4.82 33.02
N SER A 704 5.64 -6.07 33.35
CA SER A 704 4.94 -6.43 34.57
C SER A 704 5.88 -6.38 35.78
N GLY A 705 5.32 -6.08 36.95
CA GLY A 705 6.05 -6.01 38.20
C GLY A 705 5.62 -4.85 39.09
N THR A 706 6.16 -4.84 40.30
CA THR A 706 5.98 -3.75 41.26
C THR A 706 7.33 -3.12 41.54
N TYR A 707 7.46 -1.81 41.29
CA TYR A 707 8.71 -1.08 41.45
C TYR A 707 8.51 0.20 42.24
N LYS A 708 9.59 0.64 42.90
CA LYS A 708 9.62 1.83 43.73
C LYS A 708 10.84 2.67 43.36
N TRP A 709 10.62 3.89 42.87
CA TRP A 709 11.70 4.79 42.46
C TRP A 709 11.61 6.16 43.12
N TYR A 710 12.73 6.88 43.17
CA TYR A 710 12.72 8.29 43.50
C TYR A 710 13.65 9.09 42.59
N PHE A 711 13.31 10.35 42.34
CA PHE A 711 14.13 11.25 41.53
C PHE A 711 14.05 12.70 41.97
N SER A 712 15.09 13.46 41.64
CA SER A 712 15.16 14.91 41.82
C SER A 712 15.12 15.61 40.46
N GLY A 713 14.12 16.47 40.26
CA GLY A 713 13.86 17.12 38.97
C GLY A 713 12.36 17.21 38.74
N THR A 714 11.87 18.25 38.05
CA THR A 714 10.46 18.30 37.63
C THR A 714 10.46 17.89 36.17
N PRO A 715 9.81 16.77 35.80
CA PRO A 715 9.78 16.32 34.41
C PRO A 715 8.96 17.29 33.55
N ALA A 716 9.07 17.22 32.23
CA ALA A 716 8.13 17.94 31.37
C ALA A 716 6.71 17.35 31.52
N TYR A 717 6.62 16.02 31.60
CA TYR A 717 5.39 15.26 31.88
C TYR A 717 5.73 13.88 32.45
N ILE A 718 4.71 13.23 33.02
CA ILE A 718 4.68 11.79 33.28
C ILE A 718 3.50 11.22 32.50
N ASN A 719 3.70 10.13 31.78
CA ASN A 719 2.67 9.43 31.03
C ASN A 719 2.72 7.95 31.35
N SER A 720 1.57 7.27 31.40
CA SER A 720 1.51 5.84 31.68
C SER A 720 0.28 5.20 31.08
N TRP A 721 0.36 3.90 30.80
CA TRP A 721 -0.75 3.07 30.34
C TRP A 721 -0.54 1.60 30.72
N GLY A 722 -1.63 0.82 30.76
CA GLY A 722 -1.57 -0.61 31.07
C GLY A 722 -1.16 -0.94 32.50
N LEU A 723 -1.20 0.01 33.43
CA LEU A 723 -0.80 -0.17 34.83
C LEU A 723 -2.00 -0.53 35.71
N ASP A 724 -1.76 -1.41 36.68
CA ASP A 724 -2.68 -1.67 37.81
C ASP A 724 -2.62 -0.52 38.84
N GLY A 725 -1.48 0.18 38.90
CA GLY A 725 -1.30 1.32 39.79
C GLY A 725 -0.03 2.12 39.48
N LEU A 726 -0.16 3.44 39.47
CA LEU A 726 0.95 4.40 39.51
C LEU A 726 0.62 5.50 40.50
N THR A 727 1.50 5.75 41.47
CA THR A 727 1.39 6.90 42.36
C THR A 727 2.66 7.73 42.41
N ILE A 728 2.49 9.05 42.52
CA ILE A 728 3.58 10.01 42.76
C ILE A 728 3.33 10.68 44.11
N ASN A 729 4.24 10.51 45.07
CA ASN A 729 4.10 11.00 46.43
C ASN A 729 2.74 10.61 47.07
N GLY A 730 2.24 9.40 46.73
CA GLY A 730 0.95 8.88 47.20
C GLY A 730 -0.28 9.39 46.43
N VAL A 731 -0.13 10.28 45.44
CA VAL A 731 -1.23 10.69 44.55
C VAL A 731 -1.32 9.72 43.37
N ASN A 732 -2.48 9.11 43.18
CA ASN A 732 -2.72 8.17 42.09
C ASN A 732 -2.82 8.92 40.75
N ILE A 733 -1.98 8.51 39.80
CA ILE A 733 -1.95 9.02 38.41
C ILE A 733 -1.90 7.84 37.41
N THR A 734 -2.51 6.72 37.77
CA THR A 734 -2.50 5.47 37.00
C THR A 734 -3.14 5.69 35.63
N ASN A 735 -2.43 5.30 34.56
CA ASN A 735 -2.91 5.35 33.17
C ASN A 735 -3.31 6.76 32.72
N GLN A 736 -2.53 7.76 33.13
CA GLN A 736 -2.78 9.16 32.82
C GLN A 736 -1.53 9.87 32.30
N TYR A 737 -1.78 10.87 31.45
CA TYR A 737 -0.82 11.92 31.14
C TYR A 737 -0.95 13.07 32.15
N VAL A 738 0.15 13.42 32.82
CA VAL A 738 0.22 14.52 33.78
C VAL A 738 1.40 15.42 33.43
N ALA A 739 1.12 16.66 33.03
CA ALA A 739 2.15 17.68 32.84
C ALA A 739 2.93 17.89 34.15
N GLY A 740 4.26 17.99 34.08
CA GLY A 740 5.11 17.99 35.28
C GLY A 740 4.86 19.15 36.24
N GLN A 741 4.36 20.28 35.73
CA GLN A 741 3.91 21.42 36.53
C GLN A 741 2.67 21.13 37.40
N ASN A 742 1.91 20.08 37.06
CA ASN A 742 0.71 19.65 37.77
C ASN A 742 0.99 18.51 38.76
N LEU A 743 2.24 18.05 38.88
CA LEU A 743 2.60 17.02 39.84
C LEU A 743 2.47 17.53 41.29
N PRO A 744 2.20 16.64 42.26
CA PRO A 744 2.12 17.01 43.66
C PRO A 744 3.44 17.65 44.15
N PRO A 745 3.42 18.42 45.24
CA PRO A 745 4.65 18.95 45.83
C PRO A 745 5.64 17.84 46.17
N ARG A 746 6.94 18.13 46.01
CA ARG A 746 8.02 17.20 46.36
C ARG A 746 8.07 16.96 47.88
N ILE A 747 8.42 15.74 48.28
CA ILE A 747 8.67 15.37 49.68
C ILE A 747 10.20 15.29 49.86
N ASP A 748 10.74 16.07 50.79
CA ASP A 748 12.19 16.16 51.06
C ASP A 748 13.06 16.42 49.81
N GLY A 749 12.49 17.15 48.84
CA GLY A 749 13.17 17.52 47.59
C GLY A 749 13.02 16.50 46.44
N PHE A 750 12.32 15.39 46.65
CA PHE A 750 12.16 14.30 45.68
C PHE A 750 10.69 14.01 45.32
N TYR A 751 10.52 13.35 44.18
CA TYR A 751 9.31 12.61 43.83
C TYR A 751 9.55 11.13 44.10
N TYR A 752 8.60 10.49 44.78
CA TYR A 752 8.56 9.05 45.04
C TYR A 752 7.50 8.41 44.15
N VAL A 753 7.88 7.36 43.44
CA VAL A 753 7.06 6.68 42.44
C VAL A 753 6.80 5.26 42.90
N ASP A 754 5.52 4.90 42.97
CA ASP A 754 5.06 3.53 43.18
C ASP A 754 4.43 3.02 41.88
N TYR A 755 5.01 1.99 41.29
CA TYR A 755 4.55 1.37 40.04
C TYR A 755 4.05 -0.04 40.29
N SER A 756 2.96 -0.41 39.64
CA SER A 756 2.41 -1.76 39.57
C SER A 756 1.86 -2.03 38.17
N GLY A 757 2.54 -2.89 37.41
CA GLY A 757 2.13 -3.34 36.08
C GLY A 757 1.79 -4.82 36.06
N ARG A 758 0.73 -5.21 35.35
CA ARG A 758 0.28 -6.61 35.22
C ARG A 758 0.73 -7.26 33.92
N TYR A 759 0.87 -6.48 32.86
CA TYR A 759 1.06 -6.97 31.51
C TYR A 759 2.49 -6.73 31.03
N GLY A 760 2.95 -7.52 30.05
CA GLY A 760 4.26 -7.29 29.41
C GLY A 760 4.37 -5.94 28.70
N TRP A 761 3.24 -5.32 28.37
CA TRP A 761 3.13 -4.00 27.72
C TRP A 761 2.77 -2.85 28.69
N SER A 762 2.69 -3.10 30.00
CA SER A 762 2.54 -2.04 31.01
C SER A 762 3.67 -1.00 30.89
N HIS A 763 3.36 0.30 30.93
CA HIS A 763 4.34 1.36 30.64
C HIS A 763 4.22 2.59 31.55
N VAL A 764 5.36 3.18 31.91
CA VAL A 764 5.47 4.56 32.39
C VAL A 764 6.69 5.26 31.77
N GLU A 765 6.50 6.50 31.33
CA GLU A 765 7.56 7.40 30.88
C GLU A 765 7.54 8.74 31.63
N MET A 766 8.72 9.31 31.80
CA MET A 766 8.93 10.59 32.46
C MET A 766 9.95 11.40 31.64
N ALA A 767 9.50 12.48 31.01
CA ALA A 767 10.34 13.28 30.12
C ALA A 767 11.23 14.27 30.89
N ALA A 768 12.44 14.51 30.39
CA ALA A 768 13.30 15.56 30.92
C ALA A 768 12.66 16.96 30.73
N PRO A 769 12.86 17.92 31.65
CA PRO A 769 12.39 19.29 31.45
C PRO A 769 13.03 19.92 30.22
N LEU A 770 12.23 20.58 29.37
CA LEU A 770 12.73 21.29 28.20
C LEU A 770 13.75 22.37 28.62
N PRO A 771 14.86 22.55 27.89
CA PRO A 771 15.76 23.66 28.14
C PRO A 771 15.00 25.00 27.97
N PRO A 772 15.32 26.05 28.75
CA PRO A 772 14.65 27.34 28.62
C PRO A 772 14.82 27.85 27.19
N THR A 773 13.70 28.07 26.51
CA THR A 773 13.67 28.61 25.15
C THR A 773 14.46 29.93 25.12
N PRO A 774 15.46 30.09 24.22
CA PRO A 774 16.15 31.37 24.08
C PRO A 774 15.11 32.43 23.71
N THR A 775 15.09 33.51 24.48
CA THR A 775 14.19 34.65 24.22
C THR A 775 14.46 35.17 22.81
N PRO A 776 13.44 35.31 21.94
CA PRO A 776 13.65 35.77 20.58
C PRO A 776 14.29 37.18 20.58
N PRO A 777 15.31 37.44 19.76
CA PRO A 777 15.86 38.77 19.63
C PRO A 777 14.78 39.73 19.07
N PRO A 778 14.81 41.02 19.47
CA PRO A 778 13.82 41.98 19.00
C PRO A 778 13.85 42.09 17.46
N PRO A 779 12.69 42.27 16.82
CA PRO A 779 12.57 42.25 15.37
C PRO A 779 13.41 43.35 14.71
N PRO A 780 14.12 43.05 13.60
CA PRO A 780 14.87 44.06 12.87
C PRO A 780 13.93 45.09 12.22
N SER A 781 14.34 46.36 12.29
CA SER A 781 13.68 47.52 11.70
C SER A 781 13.49 47.34 10.18
N PRO A 782 12.33 47.73 9.60
CA PRO A 782 12.04 47.52 8.19
C PRO A 782 13.03 48.26 7.29
N THR A 783 13.64 47.51 6.37
CA THR A 783 14.52 48.06 5.32
C THR A 783 13.66 48.50 4.13
N PRO A 784 13.86 49.71 3.56
CA PRO A 784 13.01 50.24 2.50
C PRO A 784 13.09 49.40 1.21
N THR A 785 11.92 49.11 0.65
CA THR A 785 11.69 48.32 -0.56
C THR A 785 12.24 49.05 -1.80
N PRO A 786 13.08 48.42 -2.64
CA PRO A 786 13.47 48.98 -3.93
C PRO A 786 12.30 48.97 -4.93
N SER A 787 12.25 50.03 -5.74
CA SER A 787 11.24 50.33 -6.76
C SER A 787 11.26 49.32 -7.94
N PRO A 788 10.09 48.98 -8.53
CA PRO A 788 9.99 47.97 -9.59
C PRO A 788 10.70 48.39 -10.88
N THR A 789 11.44 47.45 -11.47
CA THR A 789 12.09 47.57 -12.79
C THR A 789 11.10 47.13 -13.87
N PRO A 790 10.95 47.86 -14.99
CA PRO A 790 9.94 47.56 -16.02
C PRO A 790 10.22 46.25 -16.77
N THR A 791 9.17 45.45 -16.93
CA THR A 791 9.13 44.16 -17.63
C THR A 791 9.27 44.34 -19.15
N PRO A 792 10.17 43.61 -19.85
CA PRO A 792 10.26 43.64 -21.30
C PRO A 792 9.06 42.95 -21.99
N THR A 793 8.66 43.51 -23.12
CA THR A 793 7.52 43.13 -23.95
C THR A 793 7.78 41.81 -24.73
N PRO A 794 6.82 40.88 -24.84
CA PRO A 794 7.00 39.64 -25.58
C PRO A 794 7.11 39.87 -27.10
N THR A 795 8.00 39.10 -27.74
CA THR A 795 8.24 39.09 -29.20
C THR A 795 7.38 37.97 -29.83
N PRO A 796 6.73 38.18 -30.98
CA PRO A 796 5.81 37.19 -31.57
C PRO A 796 6.51 35.93 -32.10
N THR A 797 5.95 34.77 -31.77
CA THR A 797 6.36 33.44 -32.21
C THR A 797 5.98 33.21 -33.70
N PRO A 798 6.89 32.73 -34.57
CA PRO A 798 6.59 32.45 -35.97
C PRO A 798 5.76 31.16 -36.15
N THR A 799 4.85 31.21 -37.12
CA THR A 799 3.93 30.15 -37.52
C THR A 799 4.65 28.98 -38.23
N PRO A 800 4.34 27.71 -37.93
CA PRO A 800 4.92 26.56 -38.63
C PRO A 800 4.41 26.45 -40.09
N THR A 801 5.32 26.08 -40.99
CA THR A 801 5.06 25.80 -42.41
C THR A 801 4.89 24.29 -42.61
N PRO A 802 3.94 23.81 -43.44
CA PRO A 802 3.71 22.37 -43.63
C PRO A 802 4.88 21.69 -44.36
N THR A 803 5.34 20.55 -43.81
CA THR A 803 6.37 19.68 -44.38
C THR A 803 5.73 18.65 -45.33
N PRO A 804 6.26 18.42 -46.55
CA PRO A 804 5.73 17.42 -47.48
C PRO A 804 6.05 15.98 -47.02
N THR A 805 5.02 15.13 -47.01
CA THR A 805 5.12 13.70 -46.68
C THR A 805 5.80 12.90 -47.81
N PRO A 806 6.80 12.05 -47.52
CA PRO A 806 7.46 11.20 -48.51
C PRO A 806 6.58 10.02 -48.98
N THR A 807 6.76 9.66 -50.25
CA THR A 807 6.07 8.59 -50.97
C THR A 807 6.59 7.20 -50.53
N PRO A 808 5.72 6.20 -50.28
CA PRO A 808 6.14 4.86 -49.86
C PRO A 808 6.86 4.10 -50.99
N THR A 809 7.98 3.46 -50.62
CA THR A 809 8.72 2.52 -51.49
C THR A 809 8.22 1.09 -51.18
N PRO A 810 7.87 0.27 -52.18
CA PRO A 810 7.36 -1.08 -51.93
C PRO A 810 8.45 -2.04 -51.44
N THR A 811 8.24 -2.62 -50.26
CA THR A 811 9.07 -3.68 -49.66
C THR A 811 8.58 -5.05 -50.15
N PRO A 812 9.47 -5.98 -50.57
CA PRO A 812 9.07 -7.28 -51.09
C PRO A 812 8.44 -8.20 -50.04
N THR A 813 7.40 -8.89 -50.46
CA THR A 813 6.57 -9.85 -49.71
C THR A 813 7.36 -11.10 -49.32
N PRO A 814 7.42 -11.49 -48.03
CA PRO A 814 7.91 -12.80 -47.63
C PRO A 814 6.91 -13.90 -48.02
N THR A 815 7.45 -15.00 -48.56
CA THR A 815 6.72 -16.18 -49.04
C THR A 815 6.34 -17.05 -47.83
N PRO A 816 5.12 -17.63 -47.77
CA PRO A 816 4.68 -18.44 -46.63
C PRO A 816 5.50 -19.73 -46.49
N THR A 817 6.05 -19.95 -45.30
CA THR A 817 6.67 -21.20 -44.89
C THR A 817 5.58 -22.21 -44.52
N PRO A 818 5.59 -23.45 -45.04
CA PRO A 818 4.55 -24.43 -44.76
C PRO A 818 4.58 -24.90 -43.30
N THR A 819 3.39 -24.94 -42.71
CA THR A 819 3.07 -25.43 -41.37
C THR A 819 3.45 -26.92 -41.22
N PRO A 820 4.12 -27.33 -40.13
CA PRO A 820 4.33 -28.75 -39.85
C PRO A 820 3.00 -29.43 -39.49
N THR A 821 2.71 -30.52 -40.19
CA THR A 821 1.57 -31.41 -39.96
C THR A 821 1.69 -32.08 -38.58
N PRO A 822 0.62 -32.15 -37.76
CA PRO A 822 0.65 -32.88 -36.49
C PRO A 822 0.93 -34.37 -36.72
N THR A 823 1.95 -34.88 -36.05
CA THR A 823 2.25 -36.31 -35.97
C THR A 823 1.12 -37.00 -35.18
N PRO A 824 0.51 -38.08 -35.69
CA PRO A 824 -0.51 -38.81 -34.92
C PRO A 824 0.12 -39.42 -33.67
N THR A 825 -0.46 -39.11 -32.51
CA THR A 825 -0.16 -39.72 -31.22
C THR A 825 -0.40 -41.24 -31.30
N PRO A 826 0.56 -42.08 -30.90
CA PRO A 826 0.38 -43.53 -30.94
C PRO A 826 -0.77 -43.93 -30.00
N THR A 827 -1.68 -44.76 -30.51
CA THR A 827 -2.66 -45.47 -29.68
C THR A 827 -1.91 -46.41 -28.73
N PRO A 828 -2.03 -46.29 -27.40
CA PRO A 828 -1.40 -47.22 -26.49
C PRO A 828 -2.12 -48.57 -26.56
N THR A 829 -1.58 -49.50 -27.34
CA THR A 829 -1.91 -50.92 -27.29
C THR A 829 -0.95 -51.62 -26.33
N GLY A 830 -1.27 -51.60 -25.04
CA GLY A 830 -0.59 -52.38 -24.01
C GLY A 830 -1.28 -52.16 -22.65
N LEU A 831 -1.60 -53.25 -21.95
CA LEU A 831 -2.04 -53.16 -20.55
C LEU A 831 -0.90 -52.54 -19.70
N PRO A 832 -1.16 -51.51 -18.86
CA PRO A 832 -0.11 -50.83 -18.09
C PRO A 832 0.63 -51.76 -17.11
N CYS A 833 -0.04 -52.82 -16.65
CA CYS A 833 0.46 -53.72 -15.63
C CYS A 833 0.67 -55.14 -16.20
N ALA A 834 1.90 -55.63 -16.25
CA ALA A 834 2.19 -56.94 -16.84
C ALA A 834 1.71 -58.14 -16.00
N ASN A 835 1.58 -57.99 -14.66
CA ASN A 835 1.12 -59.04 -13.73
C ASN A 835 0.44 -58.45 -12.48
N PRO A 836 -0.83 -58.00 -12.57
CA PRO A 836 -1.53 -57.35 -11.46
C PRO A 836 -1.99 -58.37 -10.40
N THR A 837 -1.87 -58.01 -9.13
CA THR A 837 -2.43 -58.79 -8.01
C THR A 837 -3.93 -58.51 -7.87
N ALA A 838 -4.78 -59.54 -7.86
CA ALA A 838 -6.22 -59.35 -7.69
C ALA A 838 -6.56 -58.86 -6.27
N ILE A 839 -7.31 -57.76 -6.16
CA ILE A 839 -7.83 -57.19 -4.92
C ILE A 839 -9.37 -57.17 -4.96
N SER A 840 -10.01 -57.13 -3.79
CA SER A 840 -11.46 -56.94 -3.67
C SER A 840 -11.74 -55.54 -3.12
N ILE A 841 -12.78 -54.87 -3.65
CA ILE A 841 -13.24 -53.59 -3.13
C ILE A 841 -14.25 -53.81 -1.98
N PRO A 842 -14.22 -53.01 -0.90
CA PRO A 842 -13.37 -51.84 -0.72
C PRO A 842 -11.91 -52.20 -0.38
N PHE A 843 -10.97 -51.43 -0.89
CA PHE A 843 -9.53 -51.63 -0.73
C PHE A 843 -8.85 -50.34 -0.29
N THR A 844 -7.84 -50.47 0.58
CA THR A 844 -7.02 -49.33 1.04
C THR A 844 -5.57 -49.77 1.14
N ARG A 845 -4.66 -48.89 0.73
CA ARG A 845 -3.22 -49.09 0.89
C ARG A 845 -2.52 -47.81 1.31
N ASP A 846 -1.78 -47.93 2.40
CA ASP A 846 -0.78 -46.96 2.84
C ASP A 846 0.65 -47.43 2.55
N GLY A 847 1.55 -46.47 2.39
CA GLY A 847 2.99 -46.66 2.42
C GLY A 847 3.67 -46.71 1.06
N SER A 848 4.98 -46.49 1.07
CA SER A 848 5.78 -46.43 -0.15
C SER A 848 5.87 -47.77 -0.88
N GLY A 849 6.11 -47.69 -2.18
CA GLY A 849 6.32 -48.84 -3.05
C GLY A 849 5.69 -48.68 -4.42
N ASP A 850 6.05 -49.59 -5.31
CA ASP A 850 5.49 -49.74 -6.65
C ASP A 850 4.63 -51.01 -6.66
N PHE A 851 3.32 -50.83 -6.86
CA PHE A 851 2.34 -51.92 -6.81
C PHE A 851 1.43 -51.93 -8.02
N CYS A 852 1.11 -53.14 -8.48
CA CYS A 852 0.14 -53.37 -9.55
C CYS A 852 -1.01 -54.23 -9.03
N TRP A 853 -2.24 -53.72 -9.13
CA TRP A 853 -3.46 -54.44 -8.74
C TRP A 853 -4.46 -54.57 -9.87
N SER A 854 -5.40 -55.49 -9.71
CA SER A 854 -6.61 -55.53 -10.53
C SER A 854 -7.84 -55.82 -9.69
N PHE A 855 -8.99 -55.25 -10.06
CA PHE A 855 -10.26 -55.53 -9.41
C PHE A 855 -11.43 -55.48 -10.40
N SER A 856 -12.52 -56.15 -10.04
CA SER A 856 -13.81 -56.12 -10.76
C SER A 856 -14.86 -55.39 -9.95
N GLY A 857 -15.86 -54.81 -10.62
CA GLY A 857 -16.93 -54.04 -9.99
C GLY A 857 -16.73 -52.53 -10.17
N THR A 858 -17.81 -51.76 -10.00
CA THR A 858 -17.75 -50.29 -10.05
C THR A 858 -17.65 -49.78 -8.62
N PRO A 859 -16.54 -49.13 -8.23
CA PRO A 859 -16.43 -48.52 -6.91
C PRO A 859 -17.42 -47.34 -6.79
N ALA A 860 -17.77 -46.93 -5.59
CA ALA A 860 -18.39 -45.64 -5.32
C ALA A 860 -17.41 -44.50 -5.60
N TYR A 861 -16.14 -44.66 -5.21
CA TYR A 861 -15.08 -43.69 -5.49
C TYR A 861 -13.68 -44.29 -5.37
N ILE A 862 -12.70 -43.57 -5.92
CA ILE A 862 -11.27 -43.76 -5.68
C ILE A 862 -10.70 -42.46 -5.17
N ASN A 863 -9.89 -42.53 -4.12
CA ASN A 863 -9.20 -41.39 -3.56
C ASN A 863 -7.75 -41.73 -3.31
N SER A 864 -6.84 -40.82 -3.62
CA SER A 864 -5.42 -40.99 -3.30
C SER A 864 -4.76 -39.67 -2.94
N TRP A 865 -3.65 -39.74 -2.21
CA TRP A 865 -2.82 -38.58 -1.90
C TRP A 865 -1.38 -39.02 -1.60
N ASN A 866 -0.43 -38.08 -1.74
CA ASN A 866 1.00 -38.31 -1.53
C ASN A 866 1.59 -39.45 -2.38
N LEU A 867 1.02 -39.72 -3.56
CA LEU A 867 1.53 -40.66 -4.56
C LEU A 867 2.37 -39.93 -5.59
N GLN A 868 3.43 -40.60 -6.04
CA GLN A 868 4.12 -40.22 -7.28
C GLN A 868 3.26 -40.56 -8.48
N GLU A 869 2.58 -41.71 -8.45
CA GLU A 869 1.72 -42.15 -9.55
C GLU A 869 0.55 -43.01 -9.03
N LEU A 870 -0.63 -42.80 -9.59
CA LEU A 870 -1.74 -43.74 -9.57
C LEU A 870 -2.42 -43.75 -10.94
N THR A 871 -2.18 -44.77 -11.76
CA THR A 871 -2.93 -44.93 -13.03
C THR A 871 -3.95 -46.05 -12.93
N ILE A 872 -5.09 -45.86 -13.60
CA ILE A 872 -6.14 -46.87 -13.75
C ILE A 872 -6.39 -47.08 -15.23
N ASN A 873 -6.15 -48.30 -15.71
CA ASN A 873 -6.18 -48.64 -17.14
C ASN A 873 -5.34 -47.69 -18.01
N GLY A 874 -4.28 -47.11 -17.44
CA GLY A 874 -3.36 -46.19 -18.11
C GLY A 874 -3.79 -44.72 -18.10
N VAL A 875 -4.91 -44.40 -17.44
CA VAL A 875 -5.37 -43.03 -17.19
C VAL A 875 -4.92 -42.59 -15.80
N ASP A 876 -4.40 -41.37 -15.69
CA ASP A 876 -3.82 -40.85 -14.46
C ASP A 876 -4.86 -40.32 -13.46
N TYR A 877 -4.84 -40.89 -12.27
CA TYR A 877 -5.67 -40.57 -11.10
C TYR A 877 -4.83 -40.23 -9.85
N THR A 878 -3.57 -39.85 -10.05
CA THR A 878 -2.62 -39.53 -8.99
C THR A 878 -3.13 -38.37 -8.13
N ASN A 879 -3.25 -38.59 -6.83
CA ASN A 879 -3.59 -37.59 -5.81
C ASN A 879 -4.95 -36.90 -6.01
N LYS A 880 -5.92 -37.64 -6.55
CA LYS A 880 -7.28 -37.15 -6.83
C LYS A 880 -8.34 -37.98 -6.11
N TRP A 881 -9.45 -37.32 -5.79
CA TRP A 881 -10.73 -37.98 -5.52
C TRP A 881 -11.53 -38.08 -6.82
N VAL A 882 -12.00 -39.27 -7.18
CA VAL A 882 -12.82 -39.51 -8.37
C VAL A 882 -13.97 -40.43 -8.03
N SER A 883 -15.19 -39.99 -8.37
CA SER A 883 -16.38 -40.84 -8.26
C SER A 883 -16.23 -42.05 -9.19
N GLY A 884 -16.74 -43.22 -8.81
CA GLY A 884 -16.53 -44.43 -9.61
C GLY A 884 -17.20 -44.42 -11.00
N GLY A 885 -18.12 -43.48 -11.23
CA GLY A 885 -18.67 -43.20 -12.56
C GLY A 885 -17.71 -42.44 -13.50
N GLY A 886 -16.63 -41.86 -12.96
CA GLY A 886 -15.58 -41.14 -13.68
C GLY A 886 -14.33 -41.98 -14.01
N LEU A 887 -14.41 -43.30 -13.81
CA LEU A 887 -13.32 -44.23 -14.16
C LEU A 887 -13.36 -44.61 -15.65
N PRO A 888 -12.22 -44.95 -16.26
CA PRO A 888 -12.17 -45.29 -17.67
C PRO A 888 -12.89 -46.63 -17.90
N PRO A 889 -13.31 -46.96 -19.13
CA PRO A 889 -13.92 -48.27 -19.39
C PRO A 889 -13.03 -49.43 -18.92
N THR A 890 -13.65 -50.46 -18.33
CA THR A 890 -12.92 -51.67 -17.92
C THR A 890 -12.27 -52.37 -19.10
N ILE A 891 -11.08 -52.95 -18.89
CA ILE A 891 -10.42 -53.79 -19.89
C ILE A 891 -10.67 -55.25 -19.49
N ASN A 892 -11.36 -56.00 -20.36
CA ASN A 892 -11.79 -57.39 -20.08
C ASN A 892 -12.60 -57.55 -18.78
N GLY A 893 -13.38 -56.53 -18.39
CA GLY A 893 -14.21 -56.54 -17.18
C GLY A 893 -13.46 -56.21 -15.88
N LEU A 894 -12.19 -55.77 -15.97
CA LEU A 894 -11.36 -55.39 -14.83
C LEU A 894 -10.83 -53.95 -14.95
N TYR A 895 -10.55 -53.36 -13.79
CA TYR A 895 -9.69 -52.20 -13.63
C TYR A 895 -8.29 -52.66 -13.24
N TYR A 896 -7.28 -52.08 -13.87
CA TYR A 896 -5.86 -52.32 -13.60
C TYR A 896 -5.28 -51.06 -12.97
N VAL A 897 -4.79 -51.16 -11.75
CA VAL A 897 -4.25 -50.04 -10.97
C VAL A 897 -2.73 -50.16 -10.93
N HIS A 898 -2.01 -49.11 -11.29
CA HIS A 898 -0.57 -48.97 -11.01
C HIS A 898 -0.40 -47.86 -9.98
N TYR A 899 0.26 -48.17 -8.87
CA TYR A 899 0.50 -47.29 -7.74
C TYR A 899 2.01 -47.12 -7.57
N ILE A 900 2.48 -45.89 -7.41
CA ILE A 900 3.84 -45.57 -6.98
C ILE A 900 3.76 -44.55 -5.85
N GLY A 901 4.13 -44.98 -4.64
CA GLY A 901 4.26 -44.13 -3.46
C GLY A 901 5.71 -43.95 -3.05
N ASN A 902 6.16 -42.70 -2.89
CA ASN A 902 7.52 -42.41 -2.42
C ASN A 902 7.62 -42.17 -0.90
N TYR A 903 6.48 -42.05 -0.23
CA TYR A 903 6.43 -41.70 1.19
C TYR A 903 5.79 -42.81 2.03
N PRO A 904 6.19 -42.99 3.30
CA PRO A 904 5.50 -43.91 4.22
C PRO A 904 4.01 -43.58 4.45
N TRP A 905 3.58 -42.37 4.10
CA TRP A 905 2.20 -41.88 4.21
C TRP A 905 1.51 -41.68 2.84
N SER A 906 2.10 -42.22 1.76
CA SER A 906 1.45 -42.37 0.46
C SER A 906 0.17 -43.22 0.61
N HIS A 907 -0.97 -42.79 0.05
CA HIS A 907 -2.26 -43.44 0.29
C HIS A 907 -3.09 -43.62 -0.98
N VAL A 908 -3.81 -44.75 -1.07
CA VAL A 908 -4.97 -44.93 -1.96
C VAL A 908 -6.09 -45.68 -1.24
N GLU A 909 -7.33 -45.27 -1.48
CA GLU A 909 -8.51 -46.05 -1.18
C GLU A 909 -9.47 -46.14 -2.38
N ILE A 910 -10.08 -47.32 -2.53
CA ILE A 910 -11.01 -47.69 -3.59
C ILE A 910 -12.24 -48.25 -2.86
N ARG A 911 -13.35 -47.51 -2.82
CA ARG A 911 -14.53 -47.88 -2.02
C ARG A 911 -15.68 -48.35 -2.87
#